data_AF-A0A9W7G6T4-F1
#
_entry.id   AF-A0A9W7G6T4-F1
#
_cell.length_a   1.000
_cell.length_b   1.000
_cell.length_c   1.000
_cell.angle_alpha   90.00
_cell.angle_beta   90.00
_cell.angle_gamma   90.00
#
_symmetry.space_group_name_H-M   'P 1'
#
loop_
_entity.id
_entity.type
_entity.pdbx_description
1 polymer ?
#
loop_
_entity_poly.entity_id
_entity_poly.type
_entity_poly.pdbx_seq_one_letter_code
_entity_poly.pdbx_strand_id
1 'polypeptide(L)'
;MGLKDLYLIGYNAACAAGWAYVLYLATCVVFASGVPCCHHEVLASLETVYLEPPLLKETLIVVQSAALLEIVHAALGLVRSPVVVTAMQVMSRIVALFAVVYSPVSQAHYGSGLMIFGWSLVEVPRYAFYLAALITGDATKGTPYPLFYLRYSLFYVLYPLGITGEMFTFYNTTYDPDFISAFPSFGPYLSWFYLITMLVYIPGGPFMYMNMVGNRKSAFRKRFAKPRPPPKGLVFPTDKKGGKSTSEAGKAALAAAVGAVDKAAAEKILKTKNWRFGYTKHFLTMVELQTKSPSAALKIAKAGLDHMHENFQFIEEDGSSISFKKAMTQKNKAQFETGVIKGTAKKPSPELKVPYKNKTLSGDSLVAQVNKWVSYGTIEQSAGDAILKCISNPKWLDLSDKYFVMLGAGSAMGPFKVLMSLGANIIAIDLDRPGIWKNLINYARDSPGSITFPMKKTQASCKDDDTLFTNCGCNLFTETPLIKDWLLPLYPKKDLVVGSYAYLDGALHVQVSLAMDAICKALSEERKATLAYLCTPTDAHLCSKDASAASLKEYNRFTLGKLFEVFWQVVSRGAFLKKNARKPMTSDDGEEFYMVDGLAVAQGPNYAIAKRLQHWRAIVAREQGSIVSSNIAPATSTASVVHAKTFAMAYEGMPYFAPYEIFEPDTSKAVMLALLTFDFRDKDSAANPSTKLSNPNELFKYGSFNGGCWRCAYTVSSIGEVSVFICLAKWSAPYVGIIGAAGAAFAAKHFGMI
;
A
#
# COMPACT_ATOMS: atom_id res chain seq x y z
N MET A 1 -11.89 33.93 0.50
CA MET A 1 -10.83 33.41 -0.41
C MET A 1 -9.53 34.10 -0.07
N GLY A 2 -8.40 33.37 -0.05
CA GLY A 2 -7.09 33.98 0.21
C GLY A 2 -6.48 34.63 -1.04
N LEU A 3 -5.43 35.44 -0.87
CA LEU A 3 -4.68 36.09 -1.98
C LEU A 3 -4.19 35.08 -3.02
N LYS A 4 -3.76 33.89 -2.55
CA LYS A 4 -3.37 32.76 -3.37
C LYS A 4 -4.50 32.29 -4.30
N ASP A 5 -5.71 32.16 -3.77
CA ASP A 5 -6.86 31.64 -4.53
C ASP A 5 -7.26 32.65 -5.61
N LEU A 6 -7.21 33.95 -5.29
CA LEU A 6 -7.48 35.04 -6.25
C LEU A 6 -6.47 35.04 -7.39
N TYR A 7 -5.17 34.89 -7.10
CA TYR A 7 -4.14 34.77 -8.13
C TYR A 7 -4.39 33.57 -9.05
N LEU A 8 -4.67 32.39 -8.47
CA LEU A 8 -4.92 31.18 -9.26
C LEU A 8 -6.20 31.29 -10.09
N ILE A 9 -7.23 31.96 -9.58
CA ILE A 9 -8.45 32.27 -10.35
C ILE A 9 -8.11 33.12 -11.57
N GLY A 10 -7.36 34.22 -11.38
CA GLY A 10 -6.94 35.10 -12.47
C GLY A 10 -6.09 34.36 -13.51
N TYR A 11 -5.11 33.57 -13.06
CA TYR A 11 -4.27 32.75 -13.94
C TYR A 11 -5.07 31.76 -14.77
N ASN A 12 -5.95 30.97 -14.14
CA ASN A 12 -6.76 29.98 -14.84
C ASN A 12 -7.77 30.64 -15.79
N ALA A 13 -8.34 31.79 -15.42
CA ALA A 13 -9.23 32.55 -16.29
C ALA A 13 -8.49 33.09 -17.53
N ALA A 14 -7.30 33.66 -17.35
CA ALA A 14 -6.47 34.13 -18.46
C ALA A 14 -6.04 33.00 -19.40
N CYS A 15 -5.64 31.84 -18.85
CA CYS A 15 -5.27 30.67 -19.66
C CYS A 15 -6.49 30.11 -20.41
N ALA A 16 -7.66 30.03 -19.77
CA ALA A 16 -8.90 29.59 -20.42
C ALA A 16 -9.28 30.52 -21.59
N ALA A 17 -9.20 31.84 -21.38
CA ALA A 17 -9.48 32.82 -22.41
C ALA A 17 -8.47 32.76 -23.56
N GLY A 18 -7.17 32.63 -23.24
CA GLY A 18 -6.11 32.50 -24.24
C GLY A 18 -6.28 31.27 -25.12
N TRP A 19 -6.52 30.09 -24.52
CA TRP A 19 -6.78 28.87 -25.28
C TRP A 19 -8.09 28.91 -26.06
N ALA A 20 -9.13 29.57 -25.54
CA ALA A 20 -10.39 29.76 -26.27
C ALA A 20 -10.19 30.67 -27.48
N TYR A 21 -9.31 31.67 -27.36
CA TYR A 21 -8.94 32.54 -28.47
C TYR A 21 -8.13 31.80 -29.54
N VAL A 22 -7.16 30.96 -29.14
CA VAL A 22 -6.44 30.06 -30.08
C VAL A 22 -7.43 29.13 -30.80
N LEU A 23 -8.37 28.51 -30.08
CA LEU A 23 -9.39 27.65 -30.67
C LEU A 23 -10.26 28.41 -31.68
N TYR A 24 -10.69 29.62 -31.31
CA TYR A 24 -11.48 30.50 -32.18
C TYR A 24 -10.73 30.83 -33.47
N LEU A 25 -9.48 31.30 -33.37
CA LEU A 25 -8.66 31.63 -34.54
C LEU A 25 -8.43 30.40 -35.43
N ALA A 26 -8.07 29.25 -34.84
CA ALA A 26 -7.88 28.00 -35.59
C ALA A 26 -9.16 27.57 -36.32
N THR A 27 -10.31 27.73 -35.66
CA THR A 27 -11.63 27.42 -36.24
C THR A 27 -11.94 28.35 -37.42
N CYS A 28 -11.68 29.66 -37.28
CA CYS A 28 -11.88 30.62 -38.36
C CYS A 28 -11.08 30.24 -39.63
N VAL A 29 -9.85 29.76 -39.48
CA VAL A 29 -9.02 29.33 -40.61
C VAL A 29 -9.62 28.12 -41.31
N VAL A 30 -10.04 27.12 -40.55
CA VAL A 30 -10.62 25.89 -41.13
C VAL A 30 -11.90 26.18 -41.92
N PHE A 31 -12.71 27.14 -41.46
CA PHE A 31 -13.97 27.51 -42.10
C PHE A 31 -13.88 28.73 -43.04
N ALA A 32 -12.69 29.30 -43.25
CA ALA A 32 -12.51 30.50 -44.08
C ALA A 32 -12.97 30.31 -45.53
N SER A 33 -12.81 29.09 -46.07
CA SER A 33 -13.19 28.72 -47.43
C SER A 33 -14.54 28.02 -47.53
N GLY A 34 -15.34 28.03 -46.45
CA GLY A 34 -16.60 27.27 -46.33
C GLY A 34 -16.46 26.02 -45.46
N VAL A 35 -17.55 25.26 -45.30
CA VAL A 35 -17.53 23.99 -44.54
C VAL A 35 -16.84 22.93 -45.39
N PRO A 36 -15.73 22.31 -44.94
CA PRO A 36 -15.07 21.26 -45.69
C PRO A 36 -16.02 20.09 -45.96
N CYS A 37 -16.16 19.71 -47.22
CA CYS A 37 -17.08 18.67 -47.69
C CYS A 37 -16.43 17.28 -47.69
N CYS A 38 -15.10 17.20 -47.66
CA CYS A 38 -14.36 15.94 -47.68
C CYS A 38 -13.08 15.98 -46.84
N HIS A 39 -12.52 14.81 -46.55
CA HIS A 39 -11.31 14.67 -45.73
C HIS A 39 -10.09 15.43 -46.29
N HIS A 40 -9.93 15.50 -47.62
CA HIS A 40 -8.81 16.20 -48.24
C HIS A 40 -8.87 17.71 -48.00
N GLU A 41 -10.06 18.32 -48.05
CA GLU A 41 -10.26 19.74 -47.75
C GLU A 41 -9.99 20.03 -46.26
N VAL A 42 -10.37 19.11 -45.36
CA VAL A 42 -10.05 19.24 -43.93
C VAL A 42 -8.54 19.25 -43.71
N LEU A 43 -7.81 18.31 -44.33
CA LEU A 43 -6.35 18.26 -44.19
C LEU A 43 -5.67 19.50 -44.77
N ALA A 44 -6.09 19.95 -45.96
CA ALA A 44 -5.56 21.15 -46.59
C ALA A 44 -5.79 22.40 -45.71
N SER A 45 -6.99 22.54 -45.12
CA SER A 45 -7.27 23.62 -44.17
C SER A 45 -6.43 23.53 -42.90
N LEU A 46 -6.07 22.33 -42.44
CA LEU A 46 -5.22 22.14 -41.25
C LEU A 46 -3.75 22.50 -41.50
N GLU A 47 -3.26 22.39 -42.73
CA GLU A 47 -1.89 22.79 -43.13
C GLU A 47 -1.67 24.30 -42.97
N THR A 48 -2.73 25.10 -43.10
CA THR A 48 -2.65 26.56 -43.01
C THR A 48 -2.91 27.11 -41.61
N VAL A 49 -3.37 26.30 -40.65
CA VAL A 49 -3.78 26.75 -39.30
C VAL A 49 -2.66 27.43 -38.54
N TYR A 50 -1.42 26.97 -38.65
CA TYR A 50 -0.30 27.61 -37.96
C TYR A 50 0.17 28.88 -38.67
N LEU A 51 0.02 28.94 -39.99
CA LEU A 51 0.52 30.02 -40.84
C LEU A 51 -0.40 31.23 -40.82
N GLU A 52 -1.72 31.02 -40.72
CA GLU A 52 -2.73 32.06 -40.78
C GLU A 52 -3.73 31.93 -39.62
N PRO A 53 -4.24 33.04 -39.05
CA PRO A 53 -3.66 34.38 -39.12
C PRO A 53 -2.37 34.47 -38.30
N PRO A 54 -1.45 35.42 -38.57
CA PRO A 54 -0.19 35.59 -37.82
C PRO A 54 -0.40 35.70 -36.29
N LEU A 55 -1.53 36.28 -35.88
CA LEU A 55 -1.93 36.42 -34.48
C LEU A 55 -2.13 35.07 -33.76
N LEU A 56 -2.50 34.00 -34.48
CA LEU A 56 -2.64 32.66 -33.90
C LEU A 56 -1.29 32.16 -33.38
N LYS A 57 -0.23 32.27 -34.19
CA LYS A 57 1.13 31.89 -33.80
C LYS A 57 1.59 32.64 -32.55
N GLU A 58 1.43 33.95 -32.52
CA GLU A 58 1.83 34.78 -31.37
C GLU A 58 1.05 34.38 -30.11
N THR A 59 -0.26 34.21 -30.24
CA THR A 59 -1.13 33.80 -29.13
C THR A 59 -0.74 32.41 -28.63
N LEU A 60 -0.51 31.45 -29.53
CA LEU A 60 -0.12 30.08 -29.20
C LEU A 60 1.20 30.06 -28.41
N ILE A 61 2.21 30.82 -28.86
CA ILE A 61 3.51 30.92 -28.18
C ILE A 61 3.32 31.47 -26.76
N VAL A 62 2.57 32.56 -26.61
CA VAL A 62 2.34 33.19 -25.29
C VAL A 62 1.58 32.24 -24.35
N VAL A 63 0.47 31.68 -24.82
CA VAL A 63 -0.42 30.85 -23.99
C VAL A 63 0.25 29.53 -23.61
N GLN A 64 0.96 28.87 -24.54
CA GLN A 64 1.69 27.63 -24.23
C GLN A 64 2.92 27.90 -23.35
N SER A 65 3.61 29.03 -23.52
CA SER A 65 4.74 29.40 -22.65
C SER A 65 4.29 29.76 -21.23
N ALA A 66 3.07 30.28 -21.05
CA ALA A 66 2.49 30.54 -19.73
C ALA A 66 2.34 29.25 -18.89
N ALA A 67 2.34 28.06 -19.50
CA ALA A 67 2.33 26.78 -18.79
C ALA A 67 3.65 26.52 -18.02
N LEU A 68 4.75 27.22 -18.33
CA LEU A 68 5.99 27.17 -17.53
C LEU A 68 5.74 27.65 -16.09
N LEU A 69 4.78 28.57 -15.89
CA LEU A 69 4.38 29.00 -14.56
C LEU A 69 3.74 27.85 -13.75
N GLU A 70 3.15 26.83 -14.39
CA GLU A 70 2.63 25.65 -13.67
C GLU A 70 3.76 24.88 -12.97
N ILE A 71 4.95 24.82 -13.57
CA ILE A 71 6.14 24.22 -12.96
C ILE A 71 6.53 25.02 -11.71
N VAL A 72 6.52 26.35 -11.82
CA VAL A 72 6.80 27.26 -10.71
C VAL A 72 5.74 27.12 -9.61
N HIS A 73 4.46 27.05 -9.96
CA HIS A 73 3.35 26.86 -9.02
C HIS A 73 3.48 25.53 -8.26
N ALA A 74 3.87 24.46 -8.94
CA ALA A 74 4.13 23.17 -8.32
C ALA A 74 5.37 23.23 -7.40
N ALA A 75 6.46 23.86 -7.86
CA ALA A 75 7.71 23.97 -7.11
C ALA A 75 7.56 24.82 -5.83
N LEU A 76 6.79 25.89 -5.89
CA LEU A 76 6.48 26.76 -4.74
C LEU A 76 5.34 26.20 -3.85
N GLY A 77 4.71 25.08 -4.23
CA GLY A 77 3.60 24.49 -3.49
C GLY A 77 2.30 25.30 -3.53
N LEU A 78 2.15 26.21 -4.51
CA LEU A 78 0.89 26.89 -4.80
C LEU A 78 -0.17 25.87 -5.23
N VAL A 79 0.22 24.85 -6.00
CA VAL A 79 -0.67 23.74 -6.39
C VAL A 79 -0.11 22.42 -5.86
N ARG A 80 -1.00 21.50 -5.44
CA ARG A 80 -0.61 20.16 -4.98
C ARG A 80 -0.35 19.25 -6.18
N SER A 81 0.79 19.44 -6.85
CA SER A 81 1.20 18.62 -8.00
C SER A 81 2.67 18.20 -7.89
N PRO A 82 3.05 16.97 -8.31
CA PRO A 82 4.45 16.55 -8.30
C PRO A 82 5.25 17.32 -9.35
N VAL A 83 6.26 18.08 -8.92
CA VAL A 83 7.06 18.98 -9.78
C VAL A 83 7.62 18.27 -11.01
N VAL A 84 8.21 17.09 -10.86
CA VAL A 84 8.81 16.33 -11.98
C VAL A 84 7.77 15.95 -13.02
N VAL A 85 6.59 15.50 -12.58
CA VAL A 85 5.51 15.10 -13.49
C VAL A 85 4.96 16.32 -14.24
N THR A 86 4.75 17.43 -13.53
CA THR A 86 4.32 18.70 -14.14
C THR A 86 5.36 19.21 -15.14
N ALA A 87 6.66 19.15 -14.79
CA ALA A 87 7.74 19.54 -15.67
C ALA A 87 7.80 18.68 -16.94
N MET A 88 7.69 17.35 -16.83
CA MET A 88 7.67 16.47 -18.00
C MET A 88 6.50 16.79 -18.95
N GLN A 89 5.30 17.04 -18.39
CA GLN A 89 4.11 17.37 -19.17
C GLN A 89 4.21 18.73 -19.87
N VAL A 90 4.76 19.74 -19.20
CA VAL A 90 4.93 21.07 -19.78
C VAL A 90 6.06 21.07 -20.80
N MET A 91 7.22 20.48 -20.46
CA MET A 91 8.38 20.46 -21.34
C MET A 91 8.13 19.69 -22.64
N SER A 92 7.34 18.60 -22.62
CA SER A 92 7.02 17.88 -23.86
C SER A 92 6.30 18.76 -24.88
N ARG A 93 5.39 19.61 -24.43
CA ARG A 93 4.69 20.58 -25.29
C ARG A 93 5.55 21.77 -25.69
N ILE A 94 6.46 22.21 -24.82
CA ILE A 94 7.44 23.25 -25.19
C ILE A 94 8.38 22.73 -26.28
N VAL A 95 8.77 21.46 -26.24
CA VAL A 95 9.55 20.81 -27.30
C VAL A 95 8.77 20.76 -28.62
N ALA A 96 7.48 20.41 -28.58
CA ALA A 96 6.60 20.45 -29.77
C ALA A 96 6.37 21.87 -30.30
N LEU A 97 6.23 22.86 -29.41
CA LEU A 97 6.16 24.27 -29.79
C LEU A 97 7.46 24.74 -30.45
N PHE A 98 8.62 24.36 -29.91
CA PHE A 98 9.91 24.70 -30.49
C PHE A 98 10.06 24.12 -31.90
N ALA A 99 9.68 22.86 -32.09
CA ALA A 99 9.68 22.20 -33.39
C ALA A 99 8.86 22.98 -34.43
N VAL A 100 7.58 23.26 -34.15
CA VAL A 100 6.72 23.99 -35.10
C VAL A 100 7.15 25.45 -35.30
N VAL A 101 7.76 26.10 -34.31
CA VAL A 101 8.22 27.50 -34.45
C VAL A 101 9.38 27.65 -35.44
N TYR A 102 10.29 26.68 -35.48
CA TYR A 102 11.54 26.79 -36.25
C TYR A 102 11.60 25.89 -37.49
N SER A 103 10.64 25.00 -37.72
CA SER A 103 10.60 24.11 -38.88
C SER A 103 9.50 24.54 -39.86
N PRO A 104 9.82 25.24 -40.98
CA PRO A 104 8.84 25.55 -42.02
C PRO A 104 8.09 24.32 -42.54
N VAL A 105 8.76 23.17 -42.64
CA VAL A 105 8.13 21.91 -43.07
C VAL A 105 7.07 21.46 -42.07
N SER A 106 7.30 21.65 -40.77
CA SER A 106 6.32 21.33 -39.74
C SER A 106 5.16 22.33 -39.70
N GLN A 107 5.43 23.60 -40.01
CA GLN A 107 4.41 24.66 -40.05
C GLN A 107 3.36 24.38 -41.12
N ALA A 108 3.80 24.01 -42.33
CA ALA A 108 2.96 23.78 -43.50
C ALA A 108 2.36 22.36 -43.57
N HIS A 109 2.34 21.61 -42.47
CA HIS A 109 1.83 20.24 -42.45
C HIS A 109 0.59 20.13 -41.54
N TYR A 110 -0.42 19.36 -41.94
CA TYR A 110 -1.69 19.21 -41.21
C TYR A 110 -1.51 18.74 -39.75
N GLY A 111 -0.38 18.09 -39.45
CA GLY A 111 0.02 17.69 -38.10
C GLY A 111 0.08 18.86 -37.11
N SER A 112 0.52 20.05 -37.55
CA SER A 112 0.53 21.26 -36.71
C SER A 112 -0.90 21.69 -36.35
N GLY A 113 -1.81 21.68 -37.33
CA GLY A 113 -3.24 21.94 -37.11
C GLY A 113 -3.88 20.95 -36.15
N LEU A 114 -3.66 19.63 -36.34
CA LEU A 114 -4.17 18.59 -35.43
C LEU A 114 -3.69 18.80 -33.98
N MET A 115 -2.42 19.16 -33.80
CA MET A 115 -1.83 19.46 -32.49
C MET A 115 -2.52 20.68 -31.86
N ILE A 116 -2.66 21.79 -32.59
CA ILE A 116 -3.28 23.03 -32.11
C ILE A 116 -4.74 22.82 -31.68
N PHE A 117 -5.52 22.10 -32.48
CA PHE A 117 -6.90 21.74 -32.12
C PHE A 117 -6.94 20.78 -30.92
N GLY A 118 -6.09 19.76 -30.90
CA GLY A 118 -6.02 18.80 -29.79
C GLY A 118 -5.69 19.49 -28.47
N TRP A 119 -4.73 20.43 -28.48
CA TRP A 119 -4.36 21.22 -27.31
C TRP A 119 -5.47 22.18 -26.89
N SER A 120 -5.99 23.00 -27.80
CA SER A 120 -6.99 24.00 -27.46
C SER A 120 -8.31 23.39 -26.97
N LEU A 121 -8.80 22.31 -27.61
CA LEU A 121 -10.01 21.60 -27.19
C LEU A 121 -9.87 20.92 -25.82
N VAL A 122 -8.66 20.53 -25.40
CA VAL A 122 -8.44 19.94 -24.07
C VAL A 122 -8.19 21.00 -23.00
N GLU A 123 -7.50 22.09 -23.34
CA GLU A 123 -7.08 23.11 -22.38
C GLU A 123 -8.22 24.04 -21.98
N VAL A 124 -9.13 24.41 -22.90
CA VAL A 124 -10.28 25.28 -22.54
C VAL A 124 -11.13 24.67 -21.42
N PRO A 125 -11.62 23.41 -21.52
CA PRO A 125 -12.35 22.79 -20.43
C PRO A 125 -11.48 22.50 -19.20
N ARG A 126 -10.16 22.32 -19.36
CA ARG A 126 -9.24 22.08 -18.24
C ARG A 126 -9.11 23.32 -17.35
N TYR A 127 -8.79 24.47 -17.93
CA TYR A 127 -8.65 25.71 -17.17
C TYR A 127 -9.99 26.20 -16.63
N ALA A 128 -11.07 26.07 -17.41
CA ALA A 128 -12.42 26.36 -16.92
C ALA A 128 -12.80 25.46 -15.73
N PHE A 129 -12.43 24.17 -15.76
CA PHE A 129 -12.65 23.25 -14.64
C PHE A 129 -11.88 23.66 -13.39
N TYR A 130 -10.61 24.06 -13.52
CA TYR A 130 -9.81 24.53 -12.39
C TYR A 130 -10.35 25.83 -11.79
N LEU A 131 -10.82 26.75 -12.64
CA LEU A 131 -11.51 27.96 -12.22
C LEU A 131 -12.77 27.61 -11.39
N ALA A 132 -13.65 26.77 -11.92
CA ALA A 132 -14.87 26.35 -11.21
C ALA A 132 -14.56 25.61 -9.90
N ALA A 133 -13.52 24.76 -9.88
CA ALA A 133 -13.09 24.05 -8.69
C ALA A 133 -12.56 24.98 -7.58
N LEU A 134 -11.87 26.06 -7.94
CA LEU A 134 -11.40 27.07 -7.00
C LEU A 134 -12.55 27.92 -6.44
N ILE A 135 -13.48 28.35 -7.30
CA ILE A 135 -14.65 29.15 -6.90
C ILE A 135 -15.56 28.37 -5.95
N THR A 136 -15.82 27.10 -6.27
CA THR A 136 -16.73 26.25 -5.48
C THR A 136 -16.06 25.60 -4.27
N GLY A 137 -14.71 25.64 -4.21
CA GLY A 137 -13.92 24.95 -3.19
C GLY A 137 -13.94 23.42 -3.31
N ASP A 138 -14.60 22.86 -4.32
CA ASP A 138 -14.73 21.42 -4.52
C ASP A 138 -14.63 21.03 -6.01
N ALA A 139 -13.52 20.39 -6.37
CA ALA A 139 -13.26 19.83 -7.70
C ALA A 139 -14.13 18.60 -8.05
N THR A 140 -15.07 18.20 -7.19
CA THR A 140 -15.97 17.06 -7.41
C THR A 140 -17.42 17.51 -7.56
N LYS A 141 -18.20 17.53 -6.49
CA LYS A 141 -19.65 17.81 -6.53
C LYS A 141 -19.93 19.29 -6.79
N GLY A 142 -19.05 20.19 -6.34
CA GLY A 142 -19.15 21.63 -6.55
C GLY A 142 -19.05 22.05 -8.02
N THR A 143 -18.26 21.36 -8.84
CA THR A 143 -18.10 21.72 -10.27
C THR A 143 -19.32 21.37 -11.13
N PRO A 144 -19.67 22.20 -12.13
CA PRO A 144 -20.73 21.88 -13.11
C PRO A 144 -20.48 20.54 -13.81
N TYR A 145 -21.53 19.73 -13.97
CA TYR A 145 -21.40 18.37 -14.51
C TYR A 145 -20.84 18.32 -15.95
N PRO A 146 -21.30 19.16 -16.91
CA PRO A 146 -20.75 19.11 -18.27
C PRO A 146 -19.25 19.36 -18.30
N LEU A 147 -18.77 20.33 -17.52
CA LEU A 147 -17.37 20.69 -17.43
C LEU A 147 -16.52 19.57 -16.78
N PHE A 148 -17.04 18.97 -15.72
CA PHE A 148 -16.45 17.78 -15.10
C PHE A 148 -16.38 16.61 -16.09
N TYR A 149 -17.44 16.36 -16.85
CA TYR A 149 -17.50 15.28 -17.84
C TYR A 149 -16.44 15.48 -18.93
N LEU A 150 -16.36 16.69 -19.51
CA LEU A 150 -15.39 17.04 -20.54
C LEU A 150 -13.96 16.86 -20.03
N ARG A 151 -13.63 17.42 -18.87
CA ARG A 151 -12.28 17.33 -18.26
C ARG A 151 -11.75 15.90 -18.14
N TYR A 152 -12.64 14.95 -17.85
CA TYR A 152 -12.28 13.55 -17.61
C TYR A 152 -12.64 12.62 -18.77
N SER A 153 -13.19 13.10 -19.88
CA SER A 153 -13.61 12.24 -21.01
C SER A 153 -13.03 12.66 -22.36
N LEU A 154 -12.63 13.93 -22.54
CA LEU A 154 -12.09 14.39 -23.82
C LEU A 154 -10.82 13.65 -24.26
N PHE A 155 -10.06 13.08 -23.32
CA PHE A 155 -8.87 12.29 -23.63
C PHE A 155 -9.16 11.07 -24.52
N TYR A 156 -10.40 10.54 -24.55
CA TYR A 156 -10.72 9.41 -25.43
C TYR A 156 -10.46 9.72 -26.91
N VAL A 157 -10.70 10.97 -27.32
CA VAL A 157 -10.57 11.43 -28.71
C VAL A 157 -9.34 12.33 -28.87
N LEU A 158 -9.15 13.30 -27.98
CA LEU A 158 -8.12 14.31 -28.12
C LEU A 158 -6.72 13.78 -27.82
N TYR A 159 -6.60 12.67 -27.08
CA TYR A 159 -5.29 12.12 -26.73
C TYR A 159 -4.59 11.46 -27.94
N PRO A 160 -5.23 10.55 -28.70
CA PRO A 160 -4.69 10.09 -29.98
C PRO A 160 -4.48 11.22 -30.99
N LEU A 161 -5.43 12.16 -31.08
CA LEU A 161 -5.35 13.31 -32.00
C LEU A 161 -4.10 14.17 -31.73
N GLY A 162 -3.91 14.58 -30.47
CA GLY A 162 -2.79 15.44 -30.07
C GLY A 162 -1.44 14.75 -30.22
N ILE A 163 -1.31 13.48 -29.81
CA ILE A 163 -0.07 12.72 -30.00
C ILE A 163 0.25 12.58 -31.49
N THR A 164 -0.74 12.29 -32.33
CA THR A 164 -0.53 12.16 -33.77
C THR A 164 -0.01 13.47 -34.37
N GLY A 165 -0.59 14.61 -33.99
CA GLY A 165 -0.12 15.93 -34.41
C GLY A 165 1.31 16.25 -33.94
N GLU A 166 1.64 15.93 -32.69
CA GLU A 166 3.00 16.08 -32.14
C GLU A 166 4.01 15.18 -32.88
N MET A 167 3.64 13.93 -33.22
CA MET A 167 4.52 13.01 -33.95
C MET A 167 4.82 13.49 -35.37
N PHE A 168 3.83 14.01 -36.09
CA PHE A 168 4.09 14.58 -37.41
C PHE A 168 4.96 15.83 -37.32
N THR A 169 4.72 16.70 -36.33
CA THR A 169 5.58 17.87 -36.08
C THR A 169 7.04 17.44 -35.81
N PHE A 170 7.27 16.44 -34.96
CA PHE A 170 8.62 15.94 -34.70
C PHE A 170 9.26 15.30 -35.91
N TYR A 171 8.53 14.44 -36.61
CA TYR A 171 9.01 13.77 -37.82
C TYR A 171 9.45 14.78 -38.87
N ASN A 172 8.60 15.76 -39.18
CA ASN A 172 8.87 16.79 -40.17
C ASN A 172 10.07 17.66 -39.79
N THR A 173 10.24 17.95 -38.51
CA THR A 173 11.41 18.71 -38.00
C THR A 173 12.72 17.93 -38.16
N THR A 174 12.71 16.60 -38.14
CA THR A 174 13.96 15.81 -38.20
C THR A 174 14.71 15.94 -39.52
N TYR A 175 14.01 16.17 -40.64
CA TYR A 175 14.62 16.25 -41.96
C TYR A 175 14.55 17.65 -42.59
N ASP A 176 14.06 18.65 -41.84
CA ASP A 176 13.93 20.03 -42.32
C ASP A 176 15.31 20.72 -42.42
N PRO A 177 15.78 21.06 -43.64
CA PRO A 177 17.07 21.71 -43.82
C PRO A 177 17.14 23.12 -43.22
N ASP A 178 16.02 23.86 -43.22
CA ASP A 178 15.94 25.21 -42.68
C ASP A 178 16.03 25.16 -41.16
N PHE A 179 15.41 24.16 -40.53
CA PHE A 179 15.54 23.92 -39.09
C PHE A 179 16.98 23.56 -38.68
N ILE A 180 17.61 22.65 -39.42
CA ILE A 180 18.99 22.20 -39.12
C ILE A 180 19.98 23.36 -39.30
N SER A 181 19.82 24.16 -40.36
CA SER A 181 20.68 25.29 -40.65
C SER A 181 20.46 26.50 -39.72
N ALA A 182 19.25 26.67 -39.16
CA ALA A 182 18.96 27.68 -38.15
C ALA A 182 19.77 27.50 -36.86
N PHE A 183 20.29 26.29 -36.59
CA PHE A 183 21.13 26.00 -35.43
C PHE A 183 22.46 25.31 -35.84
N PRO A 184 23.45 26.03 -36.39
CA PRO A 184 24.63 25.42 -37.02
C PRO A 184 25.40 24.42 -36.15
N SER A 185 25.52 24.69 -34.84
CA SER A 185 26.27 23.83 -33.91
C SER A 185 25.45 22.69 -33.30
N PHE A 186 24.11 22.78 -33.33
CA PHE A 186 23.22 21.87 -32.61
C PHE A 186 22.15 21.20 -33.47
N GLY A 187 21.91 21.67 -34.69
CA GLY A 187 20.84 21.25 -35.59
C GLY A 187 20.80 19.74 -35.84
N PRO A 188 21.92 19.09 -36.22
CA PRO A 188 21.97 17.65 -36.38
C PRO A 188 21.65 16.89 -35.08
N TYR A 189 22.13 17.38 -33.92
CA TYR A 189 21.84 16.77 -32.63
C TYR A 189 20.38 16.97 -32.20
N LEU A 190 19.77 18.11 -32.55
CA LEU A 190 18.36 18.39 -32.31
C LEU A 190 17.47 17.49 -33.17
N SER A 191 17.83 17.24 -34.43
CA SER A 191 17.14 16.25 -35.28
C SER A 191 17.17 14.85 -34.66
N TRP A 192 18.35 14.39 -34.21
CA TRP A 192 18.47 13.12 -33.47
C TRP A 192 17.64 13.10 -32.18
N PHE A 193 17.60 14.21 -31.45
CA PHE A 193 16.79 14.34 -30.23
C PHE A 193 15.29 14.16 -30.52
N TYR A 194 14.75 14.75 -31.59
CA TYR A 194 13.34 14.56 -31.97
C TYR A 194 13.05 13.12 -32.41
N LEU A 195 13.94 12.49 -33.17
CA LEU A 195 13.82 11.08 -33.56
C LEU A 195 13.77 10.16 -32.33
N ILE A 196 14.70 10.35 -31.38
CA ILE A 196 14.74 9.58 -30.13
C ILE A 196 13.48 9.84 -29.30
N THR A 197 13.01 11.09 -29.24
CA THR A 197 11.78 11.44 -28.52
C THR A 197 10.59 10.67 -29.07
N MET A 198 10.44 10.56 -30.39
CA MET A 198 9.38 9.74 -31.01
C MET A 198 9.47 8.25 -30.62
N LEU A 199 10.68 7.68 -30.64
CA LEU A 199 10.91 6.27 -30.25
C LEU A 199 10.50 6.00 -28.79
N VAL A 200 10.64 6.98 -27.89
CA VAL A 200 10.21 6.88 -26.50
C VAL A 200 8.71 7.16 -26.34
N TYR A 201 8.18 8.10 -27.12
CA TYR A 201 6.81 8.60 -26.97
C TYR A 201 5.75 7.64 -27.51
N ILE A 202 6.03 6.95 -28.62
CA ILE A 202 5.14 5.93 -29.21
C ILE A 202 4.79 4.81 -28.20
N PRO A 203 5.76 4.14 -27.54
CA PRO A 203 5.43 3.14 -26.52
C PRO A 203 4.88 3.76 -25.22
N GLY A 204 5.22 5.01 -24.90
CA GLY A 204 4.72 5.72 -23.73
C GLY A 204 3.24 6.15 -23.82
N GLY A 205 2.76 6.45 -25.04
CA GLY A 205 1.40 6.94 -25.29
C GLY A 205 0.27 6.04 -24.74
N PRO A 206 0.25 4.73 -25.06
CA PRO A 206 -0.75 3.80 -24.54
C PRO A 206 -0.78 3.73 -23.01
N PHE A 207 0.39 3.78 -22.36
CA PHE A 207 0.49 3.75 -20.89
C PHE A 207 -0.16 5.00 -20.26
N MET A 208 0.15 6.18 -20.79
CA MET A 208 -0.43 7.44 -20.31
C MET A 208 -1.93 7.53 -20.60
N TYR A 209 -2.40 7.02 -21.74
CA TYR A 209 -3.83 6.89 -22.05
C TYR A 209 -4.56 6.03 -21.02
N MET A 210 -4.01 4.86 -20.67
CA MET A 210 -4.59 3.98 -19.65
C MET A 210 -4.59 4.63 -18.26
N ASN A 211 -3.58 5.45 -17.95
CA ASN A 211 -3.59 6.26 -16.73
C ASN A 211 -4.76 7.26 -16.70
N MET A 212 -5.08 7.89 -17.83
CA MET A 212 -6.24 8.78 -17.95
C MET A 212 -7.58 8.06 -17.77
N VAL A 213 -7.71 6.82 -18.28
CA VAL A 213 -8.87 5.95 -17.99
C VAL A 213 -9.01 5.69 -16.49
N GLY A 214 -7.91 5.41 -15.81
CA GLY A 214 -7.87 5.26 -14.34
C GLY A 214 -8.29 6.53 -13.60
N ASN A 215 -7.79 7.68 -14.01
CA ASN A 215 -8.15 8.99 -13.47
C ASN A 215 -9.65 9.27 -13.59
N ARG A 216 -10.24 8.98 -14.77
CA ARG A 216 -11.68 9.11 -15.01
C ARG A 216 -12.48 8.23 -14.06
N LYS A 217 -12.18 6.93 -13.99
CA LYS A 217 -12.90 5.99 -13.09
C LYS A 217 -12.86 6.47 -11.64
N SER A 218 -11.69 6.93 -11.18
CA SER A 218 -11.50 7.45 -9.83
C SER A 218 -12.30 8.74 -9.57
N ALA A 219 -12.28 9.69 -10.50
CA ALA A 219 -13.01 10.95 -10.39
C ALA A 219 -14.53 10.75 -10.33
N PHE A 220 -15.08 9.93 -11.23
CA PHE A 220 -16.52 9.62 -11.26
C PHE A 220 -16.96 8.90 -9.97
N ARG A 221 -16.17 7.93 -9.49
CA ARG A 221 -16.43 7.26 -8.21
C ARG A 221 -16.51 8.24 -7.04
N LYS A 222 -15.64 9.26 -7.01
CA LYS A 222 -15.66 10.30 -5.96
C LYS A 222 -16.88 11.21 -6.05
N ARG A 223 -17.24 11.66 -7.25
CA ARG A 223 -18.38 12.56 -7.46
C ARG A 223 -19.71 11.92 -7.04
N PHE A 224 -19.91 10.65 -7.39
CA PHE A 224 -21.13 9.90 -7.07
C PHE A 224 -21.07 9.16 -5.73
N ALA A 225 -20.02 9.36 -4.93
CA ALA A 225 -19.96 8.77 -3.59
C ALA A 225 -21.04 9.39 -2.68
N LYS A 226 -21.81 8.52 -2.01
CA LYS A 226 -22.75 8.94 -0.97
C LYS A 226 -21.99 9.70 0.15
N PRO A 227 -22.57 10.76 0.75
CA PRO A 227 -22.01 11.38 1.93
C PRO A 227 -21.74 10.31 2.99
N ARG A 228 -20.60 10.39 3.67
CA ARG A 228 -20.30 9.44 4.75
C ARG A 228 -21.27 9.73 5.89
N PRO A 229 -21.87 8.70 6.53
CA PRO A 229 -22.63 8.90 7.75
C PRO A 229 -21.74 9.56 8.81
N PRO A 230 -22.33 10.29 9.78
CA PRO A 230 -21.57 10.84 10.89
C PRO A 230 -20.76 9.72 11.57
N PRO A 231 -19.50 9.99 11.94
CA PRO A 231 -18.65 8.96 12.53
C PRO A 231 -19.25 8.50 13.87
N LYS A 232 -19.29 7.18 14.08
CA LYS A 232 -19.69 6.55 15.35
C LYS A 232 -18.55 5.67 15.87
N GLY A 233 -18.46 5.53 17.18
CA GLY A 233 -17.45 4.69 17.83
C GLY A 233 -16.05 5.30 17.84
N LEU A 234 -15.04 4.45 17.77
CA LEU A 234 -13.63 4.82 17.86
C LEU A 234 -13.18 5.70 16.68
N VAL A 235 -12.62 6.88 16.97
CA VAL A 235 -12.15 7.86 15.98
C VAL A 235 -10.82 8.49 16.38
N PHE A 236 -10.10 9.01 15.36
CA PHE A 236 -8.86 9.76 15.55
C PHE A 236 -9.06 11.04 16.36
N PRO A 237 -8.01 11.51 17.08
CA PRO A 237 -8.03 12.80 17.76
C PRO A 237 -8.29 13.94 16.77
N THR A 238 -8.99 14.96 17.27
CA THR A 238 -9.16 16.23 16.57
C THR A 238 -7.87 17.05 16.66
N ASP A 239 -7.34 17.47 15.53
CA ASP A 239 -6.16 18.31 15.42
C ASP A 239 -6.46 19.78 15.77
N LYS A 240 -5.41 20.60 15.89
CA LYS A 240 -5.51 22.03 16.23
C LYS A 240 -6.35 22.85 15.24
N LYS A 241 -6.63 22.32 14.04
CA LYS A 241 -7.43 22.97 12.98
C LYS A 241 -8.85 22.38 12.89
N GLY A 242 -9.26 21.57 13.86
CA GLY A 242 -10.56 20.89 13.86
C GLY A 242 -10.65 19.68 12.92
N GLY A 243 -9.56 19.31 12.24
CA GLY A 243 -9.48 18.13 11.36
C GLY A 243 -9.13 16.86 12.14
N LYS A 244 -9.20 15.69 11.49
CA LYS A 244 -8.75 14.41 12.08
C LYS A 244 -7.54 13.87 11.32
N SER A 245 -6.41 14.56 11.44
CA SER A 245 -5.17 14.19 10.74
C SER A 245 -4.56 12.89 11.26
N THR A 246 -4.62 11.83 10.45
CA THR A 246 -4.04 10.53 10.79
C THR A 246 -2.51 10.56 10.87
N SER A 247 -1.86 11.37 10.04
CA SER A 247 -0.40 11.55 10.06
C SER A 247 0.08 12.20 11.36
N GLU A 248 -0.63 13.24 11.84
CA GLU A 248 -0.24 13.91 13.09
C GLU A 248 -0.52 13.01 14.29
N ALA A 249 -1.63 12.25 14.28
CA ALA A 249 -1.91 11.27 15.34
C ALA A 249 -0.82 10.19 15.42
N GLY A 250 -0.43 9.59 14.28
CA GLY A 250 0.64 8.58 14.25
C GLY A 250 2.00 9.14 14.64
N LYS A 251 2.31 10.38 14.23
CA LYS A 251 3.54 11.09 14.62
C LYS A 251 3.58 11.37 16.12
N ALA A 252 2.47 11.85 16.70
CA ALA A 252 2.35 12.11 18.13
C ALA A 252 2.47 10.83 18.96
N ALA A 253 1.84 9.73 18.53
CA ALA A 253 1.94 8.44 19.20
C ALA A 253 3.39 7.92 19.24
N LEU A 254 4.11 7.97 18.11
CA LEU A 254 5.51 7.56 18.08
C LEU A 254 6.42 8.49 18.92
N ALA A 255 6.17 9.80 18.86
CA ALA A 255 6.91 10.76 19.68
C ALA A 255 6.67 10.55 21.19
N ALA A 256 5.44 10.25 21.60
CA ALA A 256 5.12 9.93 22.99
C ALA A 256 5.81 8.65 23.46
N ALA A 257 5.78 7.60 22.62
CA ALA A 257 6.47 6.34 22.89
C ALA A 257 7.98 6.55 23.10
N VAL A 258 8.65 7.18 22.12
CA VAL A 258 10.10 7.43 22.17
C VAL A 258 10.47 8.42 23.29
N GLY A 259 9.64 9.44 23.52
CA GLY A 259 9.85 10.47 24.54
C GLY A 259 9.88 9.96 25.97
N ALA A 260 9.38 8.74 26.21
CA ALA A 260 9.47 8.07 27.51
C ALA A 260 10.92 7.71 27.91
N VAL A 261 11.83 7.67 26.94
CA VAL A 261 13.26 7.38 27.17
C VAL A 261 14.19 8.43 26.57
N ASP A 262 13.82 9.06 25.45
CA ASP A 262 14.63 10.06 24.77
C ASP A 262 13.75 11.23 24.25
N LYS A 263 13.79 12.35 24.98
CA LYS A 263 13.05 13.57 24.62
C LYS A 263 13.56 14.22 23.32
N ALA A 264 14.87 14.14 23.05
CA ALA A 264 15.46 14.76 21.86
C ALA A 264 15.05 14.01 20.58
N ALA A 265 14.97 12.67 20.65
CA ALA A 265 14.43 11.85 19.56
C ALA A 265 12.94 12.14 19.33
N ALA A 266 12.14 12.28 20.40
CA ALA A 266 10.74 12.68 20.30
C ALA A 266 10.54 14.04 19.59
N GLU A 267 11.36 15.04 19.93
CA GLU A 267 11.32 16.33 19.23
C GLU A 267 11.65 16.22 17.74
N LYS A 268 12.62 15.39 17.36
CA LYS A 268 12.97 15.15 15.95
C LYS A 268 11.80 14.52 15.19
N ILE A 269 11.05 13.61 15.82
CA ILE A 269 9.84 13.03 15.26
C ILE A 269 8.81 14.13 14.99
N LEU A 270 8.50 14.96 16.00
CA LEU A 270 7.52 16.04 15.89
C LEU A 270 7.89 17.08 14.82
N LYS A 271 9.18 17.42 14.69
CA LYS A 271 9.71 18.39 13.71
C LYS A 271 9.78 17.84 12.27
N THR A 272 9.43 16.58 12.04
CA THR A 272 9.48 15.96 10.70
C THR A 272 8.37 16.47 9.80
N LYS A 273 8.74 17.28 8.79
CA LYS A 273 7.80 17.88 7.82
C LYS A 273 7.15 16.83 6.91
N ASN A 274 7.96 16.02 6.21
CA ASN A 274 7.46 15.03 5.26
C ASN A 274 7.27 13.66 5.92
N TRP A 275 6.26 13.54 6.79
CA TRP A 275 6.00 12.32 7.57
C TRP A 275 5.84 11.07 6.69
N ARG A 276 5.22 11.21 5.50
CA ARG A 276 4.97 10.09 4.57
C ARG A 276 6.22 9.30 4.21
N PHE A 277 7.37 9.96 4.13
CA PHE A 277 8.65 9.36 3.75
C PHE A 277 9.67 9.36 4.90
N GLY A 278 9.51 10.23 5.90
CA GLY A 278 10.43 10.34 7.03
C GLY A 278 10.16 9.38 8.20
N TYR A 279 8.98 8.76 8.28
CA TYR A 279 8.59 7.96 9.44
C TYR A 279 9.49 6.72 9.65
N THR A 280 9.97 6.08 8.57
CA THR A 280 10.71 4.81 8.67
C THR A 280 11.97 4.94 9.52
N LYS A 281 12.73 6.03 9.34
CA LYS A 281 13.92 6.33 10.15
C LYS A 281 13.59 6.38 11.65
N HIS A 282 12.45 6.96 12.01
CA HIS A 282 12.05 7.13 13.40
C HIS A 282 11.59 5.82 14.05
N PHE A 283 10.97 4.92 13.28
CA PHE A 283 10.67 3.57 13.75
C PHE A 283 11.95 2.76 14.01
N LEU A 284 12.95 2.88 13.13
CA LEU A 284 14.26 2.25 13.35
C LEU A 284 14.94 2.80 14.61
N THR A 285 14.96 4.13 14.79
CA THR A 285 15.49 4.74 16.01
C THR A 285 14.72 4.33 17.26
N MET A 286 13.39 4.16 17.18
CA MET A 286 12.62 3.63 18.30
C MET A 286 13.08 2.21 18.66
N VAL A 287 13.23 1.30 17.70
CA VAL A 287 13.71 -0.06 17.98
C VAL A 287 15.13 -0.04 18.56
N GLU A 288 16.03 0.77 18.00
CA GLU A 288 17.39 1.01 18.54
C GLU A 288 17.37 1.49 20.00
N LEU A 289 16.42 2.36 20.37
CA LEU A 289 16.26 2.79 21.76
C LEU A 289 15.66 1.69 22.64
N GLN A 290 14.78 0.85 22.11
CA GLN A 290 14.22 -0.28 22.86
C GLN A 290 15.28 -1.34 23.18
N THR A 291 16.36 -1.47 22.40
CA THR A 291 17.45 -2.41 22.70
C THR A 291 18.40 -1.94 23.78
N LYS A 292 18.31 -0.67 24.24
CA LYS A 292 19.22 -0.14 25.27
C LYS A 292 19.10 -0.86 26.61
N SER A 293 17.88 -1.19 27.00
CA SER A 293 17.60 -2.05 28.15
C SER A 293 16.18 -2.63 28.08
N PRO A 294 15.87 -3.73 28.81
CA PRO A 294 14.50 -4.22 28.95
C PRO A 294 13.52 -3.16 29.45
N SER A 295 13.97 -2.31 30.38
CA SER A 295 13.18 -1.19 30.91
C SER A 295 12.83 -0.18 29.82
N ALA A 296 13.78 0.16 28.94
CA ALA A 296 13.54 1.07 27.83
C ALA A 296 12.49 0.52 26.86
N ALA A 297 12.58 -0.78 26.50
CA ALA A 297 11.59 -1.44 25.66
C ALA A 297 10.17 -1.32 26.23
N LEU A 298 10.01 -1.63 27.52
CA LEU A 298 8.72 -1.58 28.22
C LEU A 298 8.18 -0.16 28.36
N LYS A 299 9.03 0.82 28.71
CA LYS A 299 8.63 2.24 28.83
C LYS A 299 8.11 2.79 27.50
N ILE A 300 8.83 2.52 26.40
CA ILE A 300 8.41 2.94 25.06
C ILE A 300 7.04 2.34 24.70
N ALA A 301 6.87 1.03 24.90
CA ALA A 301 5.62 0.35 24.55
C ALA A 301 4.43 0.84 25.38
N LYS A 302 4.59 0.95 26.70
CA LYS A 302 3.55 1.46 27.60
C LYS A 302 3.15 2.88 27.23
N ALA A 303 4.13 3.78 27.05
CA ALA A 303 3.86 5.17 26.69
C ALA A 303 3.16 5.31 25.32
N GLY A 304 3.53 4.51 24.33
CA GLY A 304 2.85 4.48 23.04
C GLY A 304 1.39 4.01 23.13
N LEU A 305 1.15 2.92 23.86
CA LEU A 305 -0.20 2.40 24.11
C LEU A 305 -1.05 3.42 24.89
N ASP A 306 -0.54 3.93 26.01
CA ASP A 306 -1.24 4.88 26.87
C ASP A 306 -1.62 6.15 26.09
N HIS A 307 -0.68 6.70 25.30
CA HIS A 307 -0.96 7.86 24.46
C HIS A 307 -2.11 7.60 23.48
N MET A 308 -2.13 6.44 22.81
CA MET A 308 -3.19 6.11 21.86
C MET A 308 -4.55 5.92 22.55
N HIS A 309 -4.58 5.24 23.70
CA HIS A 309 -5.81 5.07 24.49
C HIS A 309 -6.37 6.40 25.01
N GLU A 310 -5.50 7.31 25.43
CA GLU A 310 -5.90 8.60 26.01
C GLU A 310 -6.39 9.60 24.97
N ASN A 311 -5.75 9.64 23.80
CA ASN A 311 -6.01 10.69 22.81
C ASN A 311 -7.03 10.31 21.74
N PHE A 312 -7.21 9.02 21.44
CA PHE A 312 -8.32 8.61 20.58
C PHE A 312 -9.65 8.86 21.28
N GLN A 313 -10.68 9.16 20.49
CA GLN A 313 -12.01 9.46 21.00
C GLN A 313 -12.97 8.32 20.66
N PHE A 314 -14.03 8.21 21.43
CA PHE A 314 -15.15 7.32 21.17
C PHE A 314 -16.43 8.15 21.10
N ILE A 315 -17.12 8.07 19.97
CA ILE A 315 -18.40 8.74 19.74
C ILE A 315 -19.52 7.78 20.13
N GLU A 316 -20.26 8.11 21.18
CA GLU A 316 -21.37 7.31 21.70
C GLU A 316 -22.61 7.39 20.79
N GLU A 317 -23.63 6.57 21.06
CA GLU A 317 -24.85 6.53 20.24
C GLU A 317 -25.64 7.84 20.24
N ASP A 318 -25.58 8.60 21.34
CA ASP A 318 -26.18 9.92 21.51
C ASP A 318 -25.39 11.04 20.80
N GLY A 319 -24.26 10.71 20.19
CA GLY A 319 -23.38 11.64 19.48
C GLY A 319 -22.36 12.36 20.37
N SER A 320 -22.38 12.12 21.68
CA SER A 320 -21.36 12.64 22.59
C SER A 320 -19.99 12.01 22.32
N SER A 321 -18.91 12.73 22.64
CA SER A 321 -17.54 12.28 22.41
C SER A 321 -16.76 12.24 23.71
N ILE A 322 -16.26 11.05 24.07
CA ILE A 322 -15.40 10.83 25.24
C ILE A 322 -14.03 10.30 24.80
N SER A 323 -13.05 10.27 25.71
CA SER A 323 -11.79 9.57 25.41
C SER A 323 -12.02 8.06 25.31
N PHE A 324 -11.26 7.40 24.44
CA PHE A 324 -11.40 5.95 24.25
C PHE A 324 -11.07 5.18 25.53
N LYS A 325 -10.05 5.60 26.27
CA LYS A 325 -9.73 5.09 27.62
C LYS A 325 -10.95 5.13 28.55
N LYS A 326 -11.70 6.25 28.58
CA LYS A 326 -12.90 6.38 29.41
C LYS A 326 -14.01 5.43 28.94
N ALA A 327 -14.25 5.36 27.63
CA ALA A 327 -15.26 4.47 27.04
C ALA A 327 -15.03 3.00 27.43
N MET A 328 -13.78 2.54 27.43
CA MET A 328 -13.43 1.16 27.79
C MET A 328 -13.64 0.84 29.29
N THR A 329 -13.71 1.86 30.16
CA THR A 329 -13.90 1.68 31.61
C THR A 329 -15.35 1.84 32.07
N GLN A 330 -16.21 2.45 31.25
CA GLN A 330 -17.63 2.62 31.58
C GLN A 330 -18.38 1.29 31.46
N LYS A 331 -19.36 1.09 32.35
CA LYS A 331 -20.27 -0.05 32.27
C LYS A 331 -21.29 0.18 31.15
N ASN A 332 -21.40 -0.78 30.25
CA ASN A 332 -22.43 -0.75 29.21
C ASN A 332 -23.77 -1.22 29.78
N LYS A 333 -24.85 -0.52 29.41
CA LYS A 333 -26.23 -0.94 29.77
C LYS A 333 -26.74 -2.04 28.84
N ALA A 334 -26.33 -2.00 27.57
CA ALA A 334 -26.61 -3.04 26.60
C ALA A 334 -25.71 -4.26 26.87
N GLN A 335 -26.20 -5.45 26.51
CA GLN A 335 -25.44 -6.69 26.53
C GLN A 335 -25.73 -7.48 25.25
N PHE A 336 -24.71 -8.19 24.75
CA PHE A 336 -24.94 -9.15 23.67
C PHE A 336 -25.58 -10.42 24.23
N GLU A 337 -26.52 -10.95 23.46
CA GLU A 337 -26.95 -12.33 23.59
C GLU A 337 -25.89 -13.25 22.98
N THR A 338 -25.91 -14.53 23.36
CA THR A 338 -24.90 -15.50 22.92
C THR A 338 -25.54 -16.57 22.03
N GLY A 339 -25.03 -16.69 20.81
CA GLY A 339 -25.31 -17.81 19.93
C GLY A 339 -24.23 -18.89 20.04
N VAL A 340 -24.63 -20.16 20.00
CA VAL A 340 -23.73 -21.32 19.99
C VAL A 340 -24.16 -22.32 18.93
N ILE A 341 -23.20 -22.81 18.16
CA ILE A 341 -23.38 -23.90 17.20
C ILE A 341 -22.24 -24.90 17.37
N LYS A 342 -22.63 -26.17 17.59
CA LYS A 342 -21.70 -27.28 17.67
C LYS A 342 -21.67 -28.01 16.33
N GLY A 343 -20.48 -28.19 15.78
CA GLY A 343 -20.29 -28.95 14.57
C GLY A 343 -20.55 -30.45 14.75
N THR A 344 -20.84 -31.12 13.65
CA THR A 344 -21.29 -32.54 13.64
C THR A 344 -20.27 -33.49 13.02
N ALA A 345 -19.23 -32.97 12.38
CA ALA A 345 -18.24 -33.82 11.72
C ALA A 345 -17.35 -34.55 12.72
N LYS A 346 -16.84 -35.72 12.31
CA LYS A 346 -15.87 -36.47 13.10
C LYS A 346 -14.53 -35.74 13.15
N LYS A 347 -13.91 -35.74 14.32
CA LYS A 347 -12.58 -35.15 14.52
C LYS A 347 -11.52 -35.93 13.70
N PRO A 348 -10.67 -35.25 12.93
CA PRO A 348 -9.59 -35.92 12.21
C PRO A 348 -8.50 -36.42 13.17
N SER A 349 -7.65 -37.32 12.68
CA SER A 349 -6.41 -37.67 13.36
C SER A 349 -5.54 -36.41 13.54
N PRO A 350 -4.93 -36.19 14.72
CA PRO A 350 -4.14 -35.00 14.98
C PRO A 350 -2.78 -35.13 14.27
N GLU A 351 -2.72 -34.78 12.99
CA GLU A 351 -1.51 -34.83 12.16
C GLU A 351 -1.28 -33.46 11.49
N LEU A 352 -0.05 -32.95 11.53
CA LEU A 352 0.29 -31.69 10.86
C LEU A 352 0.35 -31.89 9.35
N LYS A 353 -0.55 -31.22 8.63
CA LYS A 353 -0.60 -31.21 7.17
C LYS A 353 -0.38 -29.80 6.65
N VAL A 354 0.63 -29.64 5.79
CA VAL A 354 0.99 -28.34 5.20
C VAL A 354 0.84 -28.42 3.69
N PRO A 355 -0.14 -27.73 3.10
CA PRO A 355 -0.20 -27.52 1.66
C PRO A 355 1.03 -26.74 1.18
N TYR A 356 1.71 -27.20 0.14
CA TYR A 356 2.86 -26.52 -0.46
C TYR A 356 3.06 -26.97 -1.91
N LYS A 357 3.04 -26.02 -2.86
CA LYS A 357 3.31 -26.25 -4.30
C LYS A 357 2.51 -27.42 -4.87
N ASN A 358 1.19 -27.36 -4.76
CA ASN A 358 0.23 -28.38 -5.21
C ASN A 358 0.35 -29.77 -4.53
N LYS A 359 1.09 -29.87 -3.42
CA LYS A 359 1.19 -31.09 -2.60
C LYS A 359 0.72 -30.80 -1.18
N THR A 360 0.30 -31.83 -0.46
CA THR A 360 0.09 -31.77 0.99
C THR A 360 1.19 -32.55 1.67
N LEU A 361 2.05 -31.85 2.41
CA LEU A 361 3.19 -32.43 3.11
C LEU A 361 2.78 -32.83 4.53
N SER A 362 3.22 -34.01 4.95
CA SER A 362 3.15 -34.50 6.33
C SER A 362 4.26 -35.51 6.62
N GLY A 363 4.45 -35.87 7.90
CA GLY A 363 5.51 -36.79 8.33
C GLY A 363 6.90 -36.42 7.80
N ASP A 364 7.64 -37.41 7.29
CA ASP A 364 9.01 -37.25 6.80
C ASP A 364 9.13 -36.26 5.63
N SER A 365 8.11 -36.19 4.76
CA SER A 365 8.11 -35.24 3.64
C SER A 365 8.06 -33.79 4.10
N LEU A 366 7.36 -33.52 5.21
CA LEU A 366 7.31 -32.21 5.83
C LEU A 366 8.61 -31.92 6.58
N VAL A 367 9.18 -32.90 7.29
CA VAL A 367 10.50 -32.76 7.94
C VAL A 367 11.58 -32.37 6.93
N ALA A 368 11.65 -33.07 5.80
CA ALA A 368 12.61 -32.76 4.74
C ALA A 368 12.41 -31.35 4.16
N GLN A 369 11.16 -30.92 3.96
CA GLN A 369 10.86 -29.59 3.46
C GLN A 369 11.19 -28.49 4.48
N VAL A 370 10.94 -28.70 5.77
CA VAL A 370 11.32 -27.75 6.84
C VAL A 370 12.84 -27.58 6.88
N ASN A 371 13.60 -28.67 6.84
CA ASN A 371 15.06 -28.63 6.77
C ASN A 371 15.56 -27.90 5.52
N LYS A 372 14.87 -28.06 4.39
CA LYS A 372 15.16 -27.31 3.16
C LYS A 372 14.91 -25.81 3.31
N TRP A 373 13.80 -25.42 3.94
CA TRP A 373 13.51 -24.00 4.20
C TRP A 373 14.54 -23.35 5.13
N VAL A 374 14.94 -24.05 6.19
CA VAL A 374 15.97 -23.57 7.13
C VAL A 374 17.33 -23.44 6.43
N SER A 375 17.78 -24.48 5.73
CA SER A 375 19.08 -24.49 5.05
C SER A 375 19.17 -23.48 3.91
N TYR A 376 18.09 -23.28 3.14
CA TYR A 376 18.04 -22.23 2.12
C TYR A 376 17.97 -20.83 2.73
N GLY A 377 17.44 -20.69 3.96
CA GLY A 377 17.30 -19.43 4.67
C GLY A 377 15.94 -18.74 4.45
N THR A 378 14.92 -19.48 4.01
CA THR A 378 13.54 -18.98 3.88
C THR A 378 12.88 -18.75 5.24
N ILE A 379 13.30 -19.51 6.25
CA ILE A 379 12.76 -19.46 7.61
C ILE A 379 13.91 -19.50 8.61
N GLU A 380 13.71 -18.96 9.80
CA GLU A 380 14.74 -19.05 10.85
C GLU A 380 14.75 -20.43 11.51
N GLN A 381 15.92 -20.83 12.02
CA GLN A 381 16.13 -22.11 12.69
C GLN A 381 15.06 -22.38 13.78
N SER A 382 14.75 -21.37 14.60
CA SER A 382 13.75 -21.48 15.66
C SER A 382 12.33 -21.77 15.15
N ALA A 383 11.98 -21.29 13.94
CA ALA A 383 10.70 -21.65 13.32
C ALA A 383 10.72 -23.10 12.83
N GLY A 384 11.84 -23.54 12.25
CA GLY A 384 12.04 -24.93 11.84
C GLY A 384 11.89 -25.89 13.02
N ASP A 385 12.62 -25.63 14.10
CA ASP A 385 12.60 -26.47 15.32
C ASP A 385 11.20 -26.55 15.94
N ALA A 386 10.47 -25.44 15.97
CA ALA A 386 9.08 -25.40 16.44
C ALA A 386 8.15 -26.27 15.60
N ILE A 387 8.26 -26.19 14.26
CA ILE A 387 7.46 -27.03 13.35
C ILE A 387 7.82 -28.51 13.53
N LEU A 388 9.11 -28.85 13.64
CA LEU A 388 9.57 -30.23 13.86
C LEU A 388 9.05 -30.78 15.19
N LYS A 389 9.05 -29.97 16.27
CA LYS A 389 8.45 -30.35 17.56
C LYS A 389 6.94 -30.60 17.47
N CYS A 390 6.21 -29.83 16.65
CA CYS A 390 4.79 -30.10 16.40
C CYS A 390 4.59 -31.43 15.66
N ILE A 391 5.46 -31.76 14.70
CA ILE A 391 5.42 -33.06 13.98
C ILE A 391 5.68 -34.22 14.95
N SER A 392 6.68 -34.09 15.84
CA SER A 392 7.00 -35.12 16.83
C SER A 392 5.99 -35.23 17.97
N ASN A 393 5.12 -34.23 18.15
CA ASN A 393 4.07 -34.22 19.17
C ASN A 393 2.67 -34.04 18.57
N PRO A 394 2.15 -35.04 17.81
CA PRO A 394 0.89 -34.89 17.08
C PRO A 394 -0.29 -34.49 17.98
N LYS A 395 -0.32 -34.98 19.24
CA LYS A 395 -1.34 -34.63 20.25
C LYS A 395 -1.46 -33.12 20.53
N TRP A 396 -0.44 -32.31 20.25
CA TRP A 396 -0.50 -30.86 20.43
C TRP A 396 -1.53 -30.19 19.53
N LEU A 397 -1.82 -30.80 18.37
CA LEU A 397 -2.82 -30.34 17.39
C LEU A 397 -4.25 -30.68 17.81
N ASP A 398 -4.44 -31.41 18.90
CA ASP A 398 -5.73 -31.45 19.57
C ASP A 398 -5.98 -30.09 20.24
N LEU A 399 -6.93 -29.32 19.71
CA LEU A 399 -7.27 -27.99 20.19
C LEU A 399 -8.61 -27.94 20.95
N SER A 400 -9.16 -29.09 21.31
CA SER A 400 -10.48 -29.18 21.94
C SER A 400 -10.53 -28.62 23.37
N ASP A 401 -9.38 -28.46 24.02
CA ASP A 401 -9.22 -27.83 25.34
C ASP A 401 -9.11 -26.30 25.27
N LYS A 402 -8.91 -25.71 24.09
CA LYS A 402 -8.68 -24.27 23.92
C LYS A 402 -9.89 -23.54 23.35
N TYR A 403 -10.05 -22.28 23.77
CA TYR A 403 -11.12 -21.38 23.35
C TYR A 403 -10.52 -20.16 22.64
N PHE A 404 -10.70 -20.09 21.32
CA PHE A 404 -10.09 -19.09 20.47
C PHE A 404 -11.02 -17.90 20.25
N VAL A 405 -10.73 -16.76 20.88
CA VAL A 405 -11.39 -15.49 20.57
C VAL A 405 -10.80 -14.96 19.27
N MET A 406 -11.58 -14.93 18.20
CA MET A 406 -11.13 -14.48 16.88
C MET A 406 -11.69 -13.09 16.57
N LEU A 407 -10.87 -12.05 16.76
CA LEU A 407 -11.20 -10.68 16.37
C LEU A 407 -10.97 -10.54 14.85
N GLY A 408 -12.04 -10.62 14.06
CA GLY A 408 -12.01 -10.73 12.60
C GLY A 408 -12.02 -12.19 12.13
N ALA A 409 -13.02 -12.97 12.54
CA ALA A 409 -13.13 -14.41 12.25
C ALA A 409 -13.20 -14.76 10.75
N GLY A 410 -13.80 -13.89 9.93
CA GLY A 410 -13.90 -13.99 8.48
C GLY A 410 -12.70 -13.42 7.71
N SER A 411 -11.63 -13.03 8.41
CA SER A 411 -10.41 -12.51 7.76
C SER A 411 -9.72 -13.57 6.89
N ALA A 412 -9.16 -13.13 5.75
CA ALA A 412 -8.55 -14.03 4.77
C ALA A 412 -7.35 -14.84 5.30
N MET A 413 -6.57 -14.24 6.21
CA MET A 413 -5.43 -14.86 6.90
C MET A 413 -5.78 -15.45 8.27
N GLY A 414 -7.01 -15.27 8.74
CA GLY A 414 -7.46 -15.84 10.00
C GLY A 414 -7.50 -17.37 9.94
N PRO A 415 -7.08 -18.07 11.00
CA PRO A 415 -7.00 -19.53 11.01
C PRO A 415 -8.36 -20.22 11.23
N PHE A 416 -9.50 -19.54 11.02
CA PHE A 416 -10.85 -20.03 11.39
C PHE A 416 -11.12 -21.44 10.86
N LYS A 417 -10.96 -21.63 9.55
CA LYS A 417 -11.22 -22.91 8.90
C LYS A 417 -10.34 -24.04 9.43
N VAL A 418 -9.07 -23.74 9.68
CA VAL A 418 -8.08 -24.72 10.15
C VAL A 418 -8.37 -25.08 11.62
N LEU A 419 -8.63 -24.09 12.47
CA LEU A 419 -9.02 -24.31 13.88
C LEU A 419 -10.30 -25.15 14.00
N MET A 420 -11.34 -24.81 13.24
CA MET A 420 -12.58 -25.59 13.21
C MET A 420 -12.33 -27.02 12.74
N SER A 421 -11.47 -27.24 11.73
CA SER A 421 -11.12 -28.58 11.25
C SER A 421 -10.39 -29.44 12.28
N LEU A 422 -9.69 -28.82 13.25
CA LEU A 422 -9.00 -29.50 14.34
C LEU A 422 -9.86 -29.67 15.61
N GLY A 423 -11.13 -29.26 15.57
CA GLY A 423 -12.05 -29.40 16.68
C GLY A 423 -11.87 -28.35 17.78
N ALA A 424 -11.36 -27.16 17.44
CA ALA A 424 -11.24 -26.05 18.38
C ALA A 424 -12.60 -25.45 18.76
N ASN A 425 -12.66 -24.78 19.91
CA ASN A 425 -13.81 -23.95 20.29
C ASN A 425 -13.52 -22.50 19.87
N ILE A 426 -14.29 -21.93 18.95
CA ILE A 426 -14.07 -20.57 18.44
C ILE A 426 -15.13 -19.62 18.99
N ILE A 427 -14.68 -18.52 19.59
CA ILE A 427 -15.51 -17.37 19.93
C ILE A 427 -15.31 -16.33 18.81
N ALA A 428 -16.23 -16.29 17.86
CA ALA A 428 -16.10 -15.52 16.64
C ALA A 428 -16.62 -14.08 16.82
N ILE A 429 -15.79 -13.10 16.43
CA ILE A 429 -16.15 -11.70 16.35
C ILE A 429 -15.92 -11.21 14.92
N ASP A 430 -16.98 -10.76 14.28
CA ASP A 430 -16.94 -10.14 12.97
C ASP A 430 -18.16 -9.24 12.75
N LEU A 431 -18.12 -8.44 11.68
CA LEU A 431 -19.14 -7.46 11.32
C LEU A 431 -20.53 -8.10 11.26
N ASP A 432 -21.54 -7.33 11.64
CA ASP A 432 -22.96 -7.67 11.62
C ASP A 432 -23.55 -7.70 10.19
N ARG A 433 -22.89 -8.44 9.30
CA ARG A 433 -23.26 -8.64 7.90
C ARG A 433 -23.73 -10.08 7.70
N PRO A 434 -24.98 -10.32 7.27
CA PRO A 434 -25.53 -11.67 7.15
C PRO A 434 -24.66 -12.63 6.33
N GLY A 435 -24.04 -12.14 5.24
CA GLY A 435 -23.19 -12.96 4.38
C GLY A 435 -21.93 -13.51 5.05
N ILE A 436 -21.36 -12.80 6.04
CA ILE A 436 -20.22 -13.30 6.81
C ILE A 436 -20.68 -14.46 7.70
N TRP A 437 -21.76 -14.25 8.45
CA TRP A 437 -22.30 -15.22 9.39
C TRP A 437 -22.83 -16.47 8.72
N LYS A 438 -23.48 -16.34 7.56
CA LYS A 438 -23.85 -17.48 6.71
C LYS A 438 -22.64 -18.38 6.41
N ASN A 439 -21.50 -17.79 6.03
CA ASN A 439 -20.30 -18.55 5.70
C ASN A 439 -19.67 -19.21 6.94
N LEU A 440 -19.55 -18.46 8.05
CA LEU A 440 -18.93 -18.97 9.28
C LEU A 440 -19.76 -20.08 9.93
N ILE A 441 -21.08 -19.88 10.03
CA ILE A 441 -22.01 -20.81 10.67
C ILE A 441 -22.15 -22.09 9.85
N ASN A 442 -22.31 -22.00 8.53
CA ASN A 442 -22.42 -23.19 7.69
C ASN A 442 -21.15 -24.03 7.75
N TYR A 443 -19.97 -23.38 7.65
CA TYR A 443 -18.71 -24.09 7.81
C TYR A 443 -18.59 -24.74 9.20
N ALA A 444 -19.09 -24.08 10.26
CA ALA A 444 -19.02 -24.62 11.60
C ALA A 444 -19.87 -25.88 11.79
N ARG A 445 -21.08 -25.93 11.21
CA ARG A 445 -21.97 -27.11 11.26
C ARG A 445 -21.31 -28.35 10.65
N ASP A 446 -20.55 -28.15 9.59
CA ASP A 446 -19.85 -29.20 8.82
C ASP A 446 -18.44 -29.53 9.36
N SER A 447 -18.06 -28.96 10.51
CA SER A 447 -16.74 -29.14 11.11
C SER A 447 -16.83 -29.93 12.44
N PRO A 448 -15.71 -30.40 13.00
CA PRO A 448 -15.70 -31.02 14.33
C PRO A 448 -15.66 -30.00 15.49
N GLY A 449 -15.42 -28.72 15.21
CA GLY A 449 -15.32 -27.66 16.22
C GLY A 449 -16.68 -27.08 16.65
N SER A 450 -16.65 -26.09 17.53
CA SER A 450 -17.83 -25.31 17.91
C SER A 450 -17.58 -23.82 17.71
N ILE A 451 -18.63 -23.09 17.35
CA ILE A 451 -18.60 -21.63 17.24
C ILE A 451 -19.56 -20.99 18.25
N THR A 452 -19.07 -19.98 18.95
CA THR A 452 -19.81 -19.09 19.85
C THR A 452 -19.71 -17.67 19.31
N PHE A 453 -20.81 -16.92 19.26
CA PHE A 453 -20.83 -15.60 18.61
C PHE A 453 -21.84 -14.66 19.27
N PRO A 454 -21.62 -13.33 19.18
CA PRO A 454 -22.53 -12.35 19.76
C PRO A 454 -23.79 -12.21 18.89
N MET A 455 -24.92 -11.98 19.53
CA MET A 455 -26.21 -11.77 18.91
C MET A 455 -26.94 -10.56 19.50
N LYS A 456 -27.77 -9.92 18.67
CA LYS A 456 -28.65 -8.79 19.07
C LYS A 456 -29.90 -9.26 19.82
N LYS A 457 -30.29 -10.53 19.65
CA LYS A 457 -31.45 -11.18 20.25
C LYS A 457 -31.11 -12.61 20.64
N THR A 458 -31.90 -13.22 21.51
CA THR A 458 -31.70 -14.60 21.95
C THR A 458 -31.77 -15.56 20.76
N GLN A 459 -30.89 -16.56 20.72
CA GLN A 459 -30.85 -17.53 19.62
C GLN A 459 -32.20 -18.26 19.44
N ALA A 460 -32.90 -18.55 20.54
CA ALA A 460 -34.22 -19.19 20.53
C ALA A 460 -35.33 -18.35 19.84
N SER A 461 -35.12 -17.04 19.69
CA SER A 461 -36.08 -16.16 18.99
C SER A 461 -35.93 -16.16 17.47
N CYS A 462 -34.87 -16.76 16.94
CA CYS A 462 -34.62 -16.86 15.50
C CYS A 462 -35.39 -18.06 14.94
N LYS A 463 -36.31 -17.82 14.01
CA LYS A 463 -37.18 -18.87 13.43
C LYS A 463 -36.50 -19.67 12.34
N ASP A 464 -35.52 -19.06 11.68
CA ASP A 464 -34.81 -19.60 10.52
C ASP A 464 -33.37 -19.07 10.47
N ASP A 465 -32.60 -19.57 9.49
CA ASP A 465 -31.20 -19.18 9.29
C ASP A 465 -31.04 -17.72 8.88
N ASP A 466 -31.97 -17.15 8.11
CA ASP A 466 -31.87 -15.76 7.65
C ASP A 466 -32.07 -14.78 8.81
N THR A 467 -33.02 -15.06 9.69
CA THR A 467 -33.23 -14.31 10.94
C THR A 467 -32.07 -14.51 11.90
N LEU A 468 -31.48 -15.71 11.98
CA LEU A 468 -30.25 -15.95 12.72
C LEU A 468 -29.11 -15.05 12.20
N PHE A 469 -28.77 -15.13 10.91
CA PHE A 469 -27.65 -14.40 10.30
C PHE A 469 -27.81 -12.87 10.40
N THR A 470 -29.04 -12.37 10.35
CA THR A 470 -29.33 -10.92 10.47
C THR A 470 -29.14 -10.39 11.89
N ASN A 471 -29.27 -11.25 12.90
CA ASN A 471 -29.06 -10.87 14.30
C ASN A 471 -27.65 -11.19 14.82
N CYS A 472 -26.78 -11.80 14.01
CA CYS A 472 -25.42 -12.16 14.39
C CYS A 472 -24.43 -11.00 14.21
N GLY A 473 -23.42 -10.98 15.07
CA GLY A 473 -22.22 -10.18 14.93
C GLY A 473 -22.26 -8.82 15.61
N CYS A 474 -21.14 -8.14 15.49
CA CYS A 474 -20.86 -6.87 16.14
C CYS A 474 -19.75 -6.13 15.40
N ASN A 475 -19.51 -4.87 15.75
CA ASN A 475 -18.58 -4.00 15.09
C ASN A 475 -17.50 -3.52 16.06
N LEU A 476 -16.25 -3.92 15.78
CA LEU A 476 -15.09 -3.55 16.58
C LEU A 476 -14.90 -2.04 16.72
N PHE A 477 -15.46 -1.20 15.84
CA PHE A 477 -15.36 0.26 15.98
C PHE A 477 -16.41 0.85 16.91
N THR A 478 -17.66 0.41 16.77
CA THR A 478 -18.80 1.04 17.44
C THR A 478 -19.20 0.34 18.73
N GLU A 479 -18.78 -0.90 18.91
CA GLU A 479 -19.22 -1.76 20.02
C GLU A 479 -18.03 -2.35 20.79
N THR A 480 -16.82 -1.76 20.68
CA THR A 480 -15.61 -2.26 21.38
C THR A 480 -15.82 -2.46 22.89
N PRO A 481 -16.40 -1.49 23.64
CA PRO A 481 -16.63 -1.66 25.08
C PRO A 481 -17.61 -2.81 25.36
N LEU A 482 -18.67 -2.93 24.56
CA LEU A 482 -19.69 -3.98 24.67
C LEU A 482 -19.12 -5.38 24.39
N ILE A 483 -18.24 -5.49 23.38
CA ILE A 483 -17.51 -6.72 23.07
C ILE A 483 -16.64 -7.16 24.26
N LYS A 484 -15.90 -6.22 24.87
CA LYS A 484 -15.08 -6.50 26.05
C LYS A 484 -15.95 -7.00 27.21
N ASP A 485 -17.05 -6.30 27.52
CA ASP A 485 -17.97 -6.67 28.60
C ASP A 485 -18.65 -8.04 28.36
N TRP A 486 -18.88 -8.43 27.10
CA TRP A 486 -19.41 -9.75 26.75
C TRP A 486 -18.37 -10.87 26.89
N LEU A 487 -17.11 -10.62 26.48
CA LEU A 487 -16.04 -11.63 26.50
C LEU A 487 -15.52 -11.95 27.90
N LEU A 488 -15.45 -10.96 28.81
CA LEU A 488 -14.91 -11.13 30.15
C LEU A 488 -15.60 -12.24 30.98
N PRO A 489 -16.94 -12.29 31.08
CA PRO A 489 -17.65 -13.34 31.80
C PRO A 489 -17.80 -14.64 30.99
N LEU A 490 -17.52 -14.64 29.69
CA LEU A 490 -17.72 -15.80 28.82
C LEU A 490 -16.69 -16.90 29.15
N TYR A 491 -17.20 -18.12 29.40
CA TYR A 491 -16.41 -19.29 29.76
C TYR A 491 -15.34 -19.02 30.85
N PRO A 492 -15.72 -18.64 32.08
CA PRO A 492 -14.82 -18.02 33.06
C PRO A 492 -13.62 -18.89 33.47
N LYS A 493 -13.76 -20.22 33.41
CA LYS A 493 -12.71 -21.19 33.79
C LYS A 493 -11.92 -21.77 32.60
N LYS A 494 -12.16 -21.28 31.38
CA LYS A 494 -11.52 -21.80 30.18
C LYS A 494 -10.36 -20.91 29.74
N ASP A 495 -9.32 -21.55 29.20
CA ASP A 495 -8.15 -20.87 28.65
C ASP A 495 -8.51 -20.19 27.34
N LEU A 496 -8.44 -18.86 27.34
CA LEU A 496 -8.72 -18.06 26.16
C LEU A 496 -7.43 -17.80 25.36
N VAL A 497 -7.50 -18.00 24.05
CA VAL A 497 -6.48 -17.59 23.08
C VAL A 497 -7.08 -16.49 22.19
N VAL A 498 -6.62 -15.26 22.34
CA VAL A 498 -7.17 -14.08 21.66
C VAL A 498 -6.33 -13.75 20.44
N GLY A 499 -6.88 -14.00 19.26
CA GLY A 499 -6.25 -13.73 17.98
C GLY A 499 -6.76 -12.44 17.33
N SER A 500 -5.82 -11.53 17.02
CA SER A 500 -6.10 -10.25 16.35
C SER A 500 -5.89 -10.34 14.84
N TYR A 501 -6.94 -10.68 14.08
CA TYR A 501 -6.86 -10.96 12.64
C TYR A 501 -7.56 -9.93 11.75
N ALA A 502 -8.35 -9.01 12.33
CA ALA A 502 -9.01 -7.96 11.57
C ALA A 502 -7.98 -7.03 10.91
N TYR A 503 -8.18 -6.76 9.62
CA TYR A 503 -7.28 -5.96 8.79
C TYR A 503 -8.08 -5.01 7.90
N LEU A 504 -7.66 -3.75 7.83
CA LEU A 504 -8.23 -2.72 6.96
C LEU A 504 -7.11 -1.84 6.40
N ASP A 505 -7.43 -0.95 5.45
CA ASP A 505 -6.44 -0.07 4.85
C ASP A 505 -6.37 1.31 5.52
N GLY A 506 -5.15 1.84 5.62
CA GLY A 506 -4.89 3.21 6.03
C GLY A 506 -5.39 3.54 7.44
N ALA A 507 -6.20 4.59 7.56
CA ALA A 507 -6.70 5.11 8.85
C ALA A 507 -7.50 4.07 9.64
N LEU A 508 -8.35 3.31 8.94
CA LEU A 508 -9.22 2.31 9.54
C LEU A 508 -8.42 1.16 10.17
N HIS A 509 -7.23 0.86 9.65
CA HIS A 509 -6.33 -0.12 10.25
C HIS A 509 -5.93 0.30 11.67
N VAL A 510 -5.52 1.56 11.85
CA VAL A 510 -5.11 2.06 13.17
C VAL A 510 -6.27 1.96 14.16
N GLN A 511 -7.48 2.34 13.74
CA GLN A 511 -8.68 2.24 14.58
C GLN A 511 -8.97 0.78 14.95
N VAL A 512 -8.91 -0.17 14.00
CA VAL A 512 -9.30 -1.55 14.29
C VAL A 512 -8.24 -2.23 15.15
N SER A 513 -6.96 -1.93 14.93
CA SER A 513 -5.87 -2.39 15.79
C SER A 513 -6.01 -1.85 17.21
N LEU A 514 -6.39 -0.59 17.40
CA LEU A 514 -6.59 0.00 18.72
C LEU A 514 -7.82 -0.57 19.43
N ALA A 515 -8.90 -0.84 18.70
CA ALA A 515 -10.07 -1.54 19.23
C ALA A 515 -9.71 -2.96 19.72
N MET A 516 -8.99 -3.73 18.89
CA MET A 516 -8.52 -5.07 19.26
C MET A 516 -7.55 -5.02 20.44
N ASP A 517 -6.64 -4.04 20.48
CA ASP A 517 -5.70 -3.85 21.59
C ASP A 517 -6.43 -3.64 22.93
N ALA A 518 -7.50 -2.85 22.94
CA ALA A 518 -8.28 -2.60 24.15
C ALA A 518 -8.93 -3.88 24.70
N ILE A 519 -9.45 -4.73 23.81
CA ILE A 519 -10.01 -6.05 24.17
C ILE A 519 -8.89 -6.98 24.65
N CYS A 520 -7.77 -7.03 23.93
CA CYS A 520 -6.62 -7.85 24.31
C CYS A 520 -6.06 -7.45 25.67
N LYS A 521 -5.96 -6.15 25.96
CA LYS A 521 -5.55 -5.60 27.26
C LYS A 521 -6.44 -6.17 28.37
N ALA A 522 -7.75 -5.96 28.29
CA ALA A 522 -8.69 -6.41 29.30
C ALA A 522 -8.63 -7.93 29.53
N LEU A 523 -8.61 -8.73 28.46
CA LEU A 523 -8.54 -10.19 28.58
C LEU A 523 -7.18 -10.68 29.10
N SER A 524 -6.08 -10.04 28.75
CA SER A 524 -4.76 -10.38 29.30
C SER A 524 -4.61 -10.01 30.78
N GLU A 525 -5.19 -8.87 31.20
CA GLU A 525 -5.10 -8.38 32.58
C GLU A 525 -6.06 -9.12 33.51
N GLU A 526 -7.31 -9.36 33.09
CA GLU A 526 -8.37 -9.93 33.93
C GLU A 526 -8.49 -11.46 33.80
N ARG A 527 -8.15 -12.04 32.64
CA ARG A 527 -8.31 -13.48 32.36
C ARG A 527 -7.00 -14.21 32.10
N LYS A 528 -5.84 -13.52 32.13
CA LYS A 528 -4.52 -14.06 31.73
C LYS A 528 -4.57 -14.77 30.37
N ALA A 529 -5.37 -14.23 29.45
CA ALA A 529 -5.57 -14.83 28.14
C ALA A 529 -4.26 -14.84 27.34
N THR A 530 -4.04 -15.92 26.58
CA THR A 530 -2.95 -15.99 25.60
C THR A 530 -3.25 -15.04 24.45
N LEU A 531 -2.28 -14.25 24.01
CA LEU A 531 -2.45 -13.35 22.86
C LEU A 531 -1.78 -13.94 21.62
N ALA A 532 -2.45 -13.85 20.48
CA ALA A 532 -1.95 -14.35 19.19
C ALA A 532 -1.99 -13.25 18.12
N TYR A 533 -0.86 -13.02 17.48
CA TYR A 533 -0.69 -12.05 16.40
C TYR A 533 0.00 -12.68 15.19
N LEU A 534 -0.45 -12.29 13.99
CA LEU A 534 0.31 -12.52 12.76
C LEU A 534 1.15 -11.28 12.49
N CYS A 535 2.40 -11.30 12.94
CA CYS A 535 3.32 -10.19 12.74
C CYS A 535 3.72 -10.08 11.27
N THR A 536 3.83 -8.84 10.80
CA THR A 536 4.18 -8.54 9.41
C THR A 536 5.69 -8.63 9.21
N PRO A 537 6.19 -9.15 8.07
CA PRO A 537 7.62 -9.08 7.77
C PRO A 537 8.06 -7.65 7.41
N THR A 538 7.09 -6.75 7.21
CA THR A 538 7.33 -5.35 6.80
C THR A 538 7.36 -4.33 7.96
N ASP A 539 7.92 -4.72 9.10
CA ASP A 539 8.21 -3.85 10.25
C ASP A 539 9.70 -4.01 10.63
N ALA A 540 10.21 -3.18 11.53
CA ALA A 540 11.55 -3.31 12.08
C ALA A 540 11.57 -4.35 13.21
N HIS A 541 12.40 -5.39 13.06
CA HIS A 541 12.47 -6.54 13.96
C HIS A 541 13.91 -6.83 14.38
N LEU A 542 14.09 -7.36 15.58
CA LEU A 542 15.35 -7.99 15.94
C LEU A 542 15.51 -9.30 15.17
N CYS A 543 16.72 -9.57 14.68
CA CYS A 543 17.07 -10.79 13.99
C CYS A 543 18.26 -11.48 14.65
N SER A 544 18.56 -12.71 14.24
CA SER A 544 19.75 -13.43 14.70
C SER A 544 21.02 -12.84 14.08
N LYS A 545 22.15 -12.99 14.79
CA LYS A 545 23.49 -12.67 14.24
C LYS A 545 23.73 -13.41 12.92
N ASP A 546 23.31 -14.68 12.85
CA ASP A 546 23.43 -15.52 11.66
C ASP A 546 22.61 -14.98 10.48
N ALA A 547 21.41 -14.47 10.71
CA ALA A 547 20.61 -13.87 9.64
C ALA A 547 21.27 -12.58 9.11
N SER A 548 21.78 -11.72 10.01
CA SER A 548 22.54 -10.54 9.62
C SER A 548 23.82 -10.89 8.84
N ALA A 549 24.58 -11.89 9.30
CA ALA A 549 25.77 -12.37 8.60
C ALA A 549 25.45 -12.97 7.23
N ALA A 550 24.36 -13.75 7.12
CA ALA A 550 23.90 -14.31 5.86
C ALA A 550 23.52 -13.22 4.85
N SER A 551 22.76 -12.19 5.26
CA SER A 551 22.41 -11.07 4.38
C SER A 551 23.63 -10.28 3.90
N LEU A 552 24.63 -10.08 4.77
CA LEU A 552 25.89 -9.44 4.39
C LEU A 552 26.68 -10.28 3.40
N LYS A 553 26.74 -11.60 3.62
CA LYS A 553 27.39 -12.56 2.70
C LYS A 553 26.74 -12.53 1.32
N GLU A 554 25.41 -12.57 1.24
CA GLU A 554 24.71 -12.48 -0.05
C GLU A 554 24.93 -11.13 -0.74
N TYR A 555 24.97 -10.01 0.01
CA TYR A 555 25.26 -8.69 -0.57
C TYR A 555 26.68 -8.57 -1.14
N ASN A 556 27.65 -9.23 -0.51
CA ASN A 556 29.05 -9.24 -0.93
C ASN A 556 29.36 -10.28 -2.02
N ARG A 557 28.41 -11.16 -2.34
CA ARG A 557 28.59 -12.22 -3.34
C ARG A 557 28.78 -11.61 -4.73
N PHE A 558 29.98 -11.75 -5.30
CA PHE A 558 30.26 -11.27 -6.64
C PHE A 558 29.60 -12.17 -7.69
N THR A 559 28.66 -11.63 -8.46
CA THR A 559 27.99 -12.30 -9.58
C THR A 559 27.92 -11.35 -10.78
N LEU A 560 27.65 -11.85 -11.99
CA LEU A 560 27.31 -11.00 -13.16
C LEU A 560 26.16 -10.02 -12.85
N GLY A 561 25.33 -10.32 -11.84
CA GLY A 561 24.31 -9.42 -11.29
C GLY A 561 24.83 -8.17 -10.56
N LYS A 562 26.14 -8.05 -10.30
CA LYS A 562 26.70 -6.83 -9.69
C LYS A 562 26.66 -5.62 -10.62
N LEU A 563 26.79 -5.84 -11.94
CA LEU A 563 26.57 -4.79 -12.94
C LEU A 563 25.12 -4.32 -12.95
N PHE A 564 24.17 -5.25 -12.79
CA PHE A 564 22.75 -4.94 -12.63
C PHE A 564 22.48 -4.16 -11.35
N GLU A 565 23.12 -4.51 -10.23
CA GLU A 565 23.04 -3.74 -8.99
C GLU A 565 23.55 -2.31 -9.15
N VAL A 566 24.76 -2.15 -9.70
CA VAL A 566 25.38 -0.83 -9.94
C VAL A 566 24.49 0.01 -10.85
N PHE A 567 23.96 -0.57 -11.93
CA PHE A 567 23.02 0.11 -12.82
C PHE A 567 21.81 0.67 -12.06
N TRP A 568 21.12 -0.16 -11.28
CA TRP A 568 19.94 0.28 -10.53
C TRP A 568 20.27 1.26 -9.41
N GLN A 569 21.41 1.11 -8.72
CA GLN A 569 21.86 2.07 -7.73
C GLN A 569 22.18 3.42 -8.38
N VAL A 570 22.80 3.46 -9.56
CA VAL A 570 23.07 4.71 -10.29
C VAL A 570 21.77 5.37 -10.75
N VAL A 571 20.90 4.62 -11.46
CA VAL A 571 19.64 5.14 -12.01
C VAL A 571 18.71 5.66 -10.91
N SER A 572 18.69 4.98 -9.76
CA SER A 572 17.83 5.36 -8.63
C SER A 572 18.49 6.32 -7.65
N ARG A 573 19.72 6.77 -7.90
CA ARG A 573 20.55 7.58 -6.97
C ARG A 573 20.65 6.94 -5.58
N GLY A 574 20.83 5.62 -5.54
CA GLY A 574 20.97 4.79 -4.34
C GLY A 574 19.65 4.47 -3.64
N ALA A 575 18.49 4.69 -4.29
CA ALA A 575 17.20 4.36 -3.69
C ALA A 575 16.86 2.86 -3.76
N PHE A 576 17.33 2.14 -4.80
CA PHE A 576 17.08 0.71 -5.02
C PHE A 576 18.26 -0.16 -4.61
N LEU A 577 17.97 -1.44 -4.32
CA LEU A 577 18.95 -2.47 -3.92
C LEU A 577 19.85 -2.01 -2.78
N LYS A 578 19.23 -1.49 -1.72
CA LYS A 578 19.91 -1.04 -0.50
C LYS A 578 20.28 -2.23 0.34
N LYS A 579 21.52 -2.26 0.84
CA LYS A 579 22.03 -3.30 1.74
C LYS A 579 21.10 -3.52 2.94
N ASN A 580 20.73 -4.78 3.17
CA ASN A 580 19.87 -5.18 4.29
C ASN A 580 20.64 -5.21 5.62
N ALA A 581 21.86 -5.76 5.62
CA ALA A 581 22.70 -5.87 6.80
C ALA A 581 23.03 -4.49 7.40
N ARG A 582 22.78 -4.34 8.71
CA ARG A 582 23.05 -3.11 9.48
C ARG A 582 24.16 -3.35 10.49
N LYS A 583 24.73 -2.26 11.02
CA LYS A 583 25.65 -2.33 12.16
C LYS A 583 24.88 -2.88 13.38
N PRO A 584 25.51 -3.72 14.22
CA PRO A 584 24.90 -4.16 15.46
C PRO A 584 24.62 -2.97 16.38
N MET A 585 23.60 -3.11 17.22
CA MET A 585 23.23 -2.15 18.25
C MET A 585 23.70 -2.71 19.58
N THR A 586 24.45 -1.91 20.33
CA THR A 586 24.92 -2.31 21.66
C THR A 586 24.00 -1.74 22.74
N SER A 587 23.53 -2.60 23.63
CA SER A 587 22.80 -2.20 24.84
C SER A 587 23.71 -1.53 25.87
N ASP A 588 23.14 -0.99 26.94
CA ASP A 588 23.89 -0.29 27.98
C ASP A 588 24.78 -1.24 28.80
N ASP A 589 24.46 -2.54 28.82
CA ASP A 589 25.23 -3.63 29.46
C ASP A 589 26.20 -4.35 28.50
N GLY A 590 26.33 -3.89 27.26
CA GLY A 590 27.32 -4.40 26.30
C GLY A 590 26.86 -5.57 25.41
N GLU A 591 25.61 -6.02 25.52
CA GLU A 591 25.04 -7.04 24.64
C GLU A 591 24.78 -6.49 23.23
N GLU A 592 25.02 -7.32 22.21
CA GLU A 592 24.82 -6.95 20.81
C GLU A 592 23.49 -7.47 20.26
N PHE A 593 22.70 -6.56 19.71
CA PHE A 593 21.46 -6.86 19.00
C PHE A 593 21.59 -6.55 17.50
N TYR A 594 20.94 -7.37 16.68
CA TYR A 594 20.90 -7.24 15.23
C TYR A 594 19.47 -6.93 14.79
N MET A 595 19.29 -6.10 13.77
CA MET A 595 17.97 -5.67 13.29
C MET A 595 17.88 -5.71 11.78
N VAL A 596 16.70 -6.07 11.29
CA VAL A 596 16.30 -5.98 9.89
C VAL A 596 15.37 -4.78 9.67
N ASP A 597 15.60 -4.04 8.59
CA ASP A 597 14.69 -2.97 8.14
C ASP A 597 13.66 -3.54 7.16
N GLY A 598 12.55 -4.03 7.72
CA GLY A 598 11.39 -4.47 6.94
C GLY A 598 10.47 -3.33 6.51
N LEU A 599 10.67 -2.09 6.97
CA LEU A 599 9.68 -1.02 6.81
C LEU A 599 9.52 -0.65 5.33
N ALA A 600 8.31 -0.84 4.81
CA ALA A 600 7.98 -0.52 3.43
C ALA A 600 7.26 0.83 3.34
N VAL A 601 7.90 1.82 2.69
CA VAL A 601 7.28 3.13 2.42
C VAL A 601 5.97 2.95 1.65
N ALA A 602 5.86 1.97 0.75
CA ALA A 602 4.62 1.70 0.03
C ALA A 602 3.41 1.47 0.96
N GLN A 603 3.60 0.78 2.10
CA GLN A 603 2.54 0.50 3.09
C GLN A 603 2.10 1.75 3.86
N GLY A 604 3.05 2.67 4.11
CA GLY A 604 2.81 3.96 4.73
C GLY A 604 2.72 3.95 6.27
N PRO A 605 2.67 5.16 6.87
CA PRO A 605 2.84 5.34 8.31
C PRO A 605 1.69 4.76 9.15
N ASN A 606 0.46 4.79 8.64
CA ASN A 606 -0.71 4.24 9.35
C ASN A 606 -0.61 2.71 9.50
N TYR A 607 -0.10 2.01 8.49
CA TYR A 607 0.16 0.58 8.58
C TYR A 607 1.25 0.29 9.64
N ALA A 608 2.35 1.04 9.59
CA ALA A 608 3.47 0.86 10.50
C ALA A 608 3.07 1.06 11.97
N ILE A 609 2.35 2.14 12.30
CA ILE A 609 1.91 2.38 13.69
C ILE A 609 0.87 1.34 14.14
N ALA A 610 -0.03 0.91 13.26
CA ALA A 610 -1.04 -0.09 13.61
C ALA A 610 -0.44 -1.47 13.91
N LYS A 611 0.63 -1.85 13.20
CA LYS A 611 1.40 -3.08 13.48
C LYS A 611 2.28 -2.94 14.70
N ARG A 612 2.91 -1.79 14.88
CA ARG A 612 3.72 -1.51 16.07
C ARG A 612 2.91 -1.49 17.36
N LEU A 613 1.65 -1.04 17.33
CA LEU A 613 0.72 -1.17 18.44
C LEU A 613 0.60 -2.63 18.92
N GLN A 614 0.48 -3.59 18.00
CA GLN A 614 0.39 -5.02 18.33
C GLN A 614 1.69 -5.50 19.01
N HIS A 615 2.84 -5.04 18.55
CA HIS A 615 4.13 -5.36 19.19
C HIS A 615 4.23 -4.76 20.60
N TRP A 616 3.80 -3.52 20.79
CA TRP A 616 3.80 -2.89 22.11
C TRP A 616 2.92 -3.66 23.09
N ARG A 617 1.72 -4.08 22.67
CA ARG A 617 0.86 -4.93 23.51
C ARG A 617 1.48 -6.28 23.79
N ALA A 618 2.08 -6.91 22.79
CA ALA A 618 2.73 -8.21 22.93
C ALA A 618 3.80 -8.18 24.03
N ILE A 619 4.71 -7.19 24.00
CA ILE A 619 5.76 -7.11 25.02
C ILE A 619 5.21 -6.79 26.41
N VAL A 620 4.17 -5.93 26.50
CA VAL A 620 3.56 -5.56 27.79
C VAL A 620 2.78 -6.73 28.39
N ALA A 621 1.99 -7.44 27.60
CA ALA A 621 1.18 -8.56 28.08
C ALA A 621 2.06 -9.75 28.51
N ARG A 622 3.16 -10.00 27.80
CA ARG A 622 4.14 -11.04 28.18
C ARG A 622 4.83 -10.70 29.49
N GLU A 623 5.26 -9.45 29.67
CA GLU A 623 5.83 -8.97 30.94
C GLU A 623 4.84 -9.11 32.11
N GLN A 624 3.53 -8.96 31.83
CA GLN A 624 2.45 -9.16 32.81
C GLN A 624 2.08 -10.64 33.04
N GLY A 625 2.82 -11.59 32.44
CA GLY A 625 2.68 -13.02 32.66
C GLY A 625 1.70 -13.74 31.72
N SER A 626 1.28 -13.14 30.61
CA SER A 626 0.50 -13.83 29.57
C SER A 626 1.41 -14.53 28.56
N ILE A 627 0.98 -15.67 28.01
CA ILE A 627 1.64 -16.25 26.83
C ILE A 627 1.33 -15.36 25.62
N VAL A 628 2.33 -15.06 24.80
CA VAL A 628 2.17 -14.22 23.62
C VAL A 628 2.82 -14.85 22.40
N SER A 629 1.99 -15.38 21.50
CA SER A 629 2.43 -15.87 20.19
C SER A 629 2.40 -14.72 19.18
N SER A 630 3.57 -14.29 18.73
CA SER A 630 3.73 -13.15 17.81
C SER A 630 4.69 -13.46 16.68
N ASN A 631 4.49 -14.63 16.06
CA ASN A 631 5.31 -15.14 14.98
C ASN A 631 5.20 -14.25 13.73
N ILE A 632 6.32 -14.09 13.01
CA ILE A 632 6.36 -13.33 11.76
C ILE A 632 5.88 -14.21 10.62
N ALA A 633 4.80 -13.79 9.97
CA ALA A 633 4.26 -14.44 8.79
C ALA A 633 5.01 -13.99 7.53
N PRO A 634 5.06 -14.81 6.47
CA PRO A 634 5.75 -14.46 5.24
C PRO A 634 4.89 -13.54 4.37
N ALA A 635 5.51 -12.94 3.36
CA ALA A 635 4.78 -12.36 2.25
C ALA A 635 3.91 -13.44 1.60
N THR A 636 2.59 -13.24 1.63
CA THR A 636 1.61 -14.25 1.25
C THR A 636 0.77 -13.74 0.08
N SER A 637 0.62 -14.55 -0.97
CA SER A 637 -0.11 -14.25 -2.21
C SER A 637 -1.64 -14.29 -2.03
N THR A 638 -2.18 -13.52 -1.08
CA THR A 638 -3.64 -13.45 -0.88
C THR A 638 -4.32 -12.74 -2.06
N ALA A 639 -5.57 -13.12 -2.34
CA ALA A 639 -6.38 -12.47 -3.37
C ALA A 639 -6.45 -10.94 -3.19
N SER A 640 -6.47 -10.45 -1.94
CA SER A 640 -6.47 -9.02 -1.62
C SER A 640 -5.17 -8.29 -1.97
N VAL A 641 -4.03 -8.98 -2.05
CA VAL A 641 -2.75 -8.37 -2.44
C VAL A 641 -2.53 -8.46 -3.94
N VAL A 642 -2.78 -9.63 -4.54
CA VAL A 642 -2.51 -9.87 -5.97
C VAL A 642 -3.53 -9.21 -6.91
N HIS A 643 -4.67 -8.71 -6.41
CA HIS A 643 -5.61 -7.93 -7.24
C HIS A 643 -4.95 -6.66 -7.83
N ALA A 644 -3.95 -6.12 -7.13
CA ALA A 644 -3.17 -4.99 -7.62
C ALA A 644 -2.03 -5.52 -8.51
N LYS A 645 -2.14 -5.29 -9.83
CA LYS A 645 -1.20 -5.81 -10.84
C LYS A 645 0.27 -5.55 -10.51
N THR A 646 0.60 -4.37 -9.99
CA THR A 646 1.97 -4.02 -9.60
C THR A 646 2.50 -4.87 -8.45
N PHE A 647 1.66 -5.17 -7.45
CA PHE A 647 2.04 -6.07 -6.36
C PHE A 647 2.15 -7.52 -6.82
N ALA A 648 1.26 -7.98 -7.71
CA ALA A 648 1.37 -9.32 -8.31
C ALA A 648 2.69 -9.48 -9.07
N MET A 649 3.03 -8.54 -9.95
CA MET A 649 4.32 -8.53 -10.67
C MET A 649 5.52 -8.45 -9.73
N ALA A 650 5.43 -7.64 -8.66
CA ALA A 650 6.49 -7.57 -7.66
C ALA A 650 6.68 -8.93 -6.96
N TYR A 651 5.60 -9.61 -6.57
CA TYR A 651 5.66 -10.92 -5.92
C TYR A 651 6.22 -12.01 -6.83
N GLU A 652 5.95 -11.94 -8.14
CA GLU A 652 6.55 -12.85 -9.12
C GLU A 652 8.05 -12.58 -9.34
N GLY A 653 8.48 -11.31 -9.23
CA GLY A 653 9.88 -10.91 -9.36
C GLY A 653 10.73 -11.13 -8.09
N MET A 654 10.13 -11.03 -6.90
CA MET A 654 10.84 -11.12 -5.61
C MET A 654 11.68 -12.39 -5.42
N PRO A 655 11.25 -13.61 -5.84
CA PRO A 655 12.06 -14.81 -5.77
C PRO A 655 13.39 -14.78 -6.55
N TYR A 656 13.61 -13.77 -7.39
CA TYR A 656 14.93 -13.53 -7.98
C TYR A 656 16.00 -13.19 -6.93
N PHE A 657 15.59 -12.57 -5.82
CA PHE A 657 16.48 -12.21 -4.73
C PHE A 657 16.53 -13.37 -3.73
N ALA A 658 17.59 -14.18 -3.74
CA ALA A 658 17.72 -15.28 -2.78
C ALA A 658 17.86 -14.75 -1.32
N PRO A 659 17.32 -15.44 -0.31
CA PRO A 659 16.52 -16.68 -0.36
C PRO A 659 15.00 -16.44 -0.31
N TYR A 660 14.52 -15.36 -0.94
CA TYR A 660 13.15 -14.87 -0.80
C TYR A 660 12.13 -15.83 -1.42
N GLU A 661 11.06 -16.16 -0.70
CA GLU A 661 9.94 -16.98 -1.21
C GLU A 661 8.60 -16.33 -0.83
N ILE A 662 7.68 -16.28 -1.81
CA ILE A 662 6.28 -15.87 -1.59
C ILE A 662 5.45 -17.12 -1.37
N PHE A 663 4.68 -17.14 -0.29
CA PHE A 663 3.91 -18.30 0.11
C PHE A 663 2.43 -18.20 -0.31
N GLU A 664 1.82 -19.37 -0.50
CA GLU A 664 0.37 -19.49 -0.67
C GLU A 664 -0.35 -19.31 0.68
N PRO A 665 -1.57 -18.73 0.71
CA PRO A 665 -2.30 -18.50 1.94
C PRO A 665 -2.49 -19.73 2.83
N ASP A 666 -2.71 -20.90 2.22
CA ASP A 666 -2.99 -22.11 2.98
C ASP A 666 -1.70 -22.73 3.57
N THR A 667 -0.55 -22.59 2.90
CA THR A 667 0.76 -22.88 3.50
C THR A 667 0.99 -22.00 4.72
N SER A 668 0.82 -20.68 4.56
CA SER A 668 1.01 -19.72 5.64
C SER A 668 0.10 -20.02 6.83
N LYS A 669 -1.19 -20.28 6.62
CA LYS A 669 -2.12 -20.61 7.72
C LYS A 669 -1.71 -21.88 8.46
N ALA A 670 -1.32 -22.94 7.74
CA ALA A 670 -0.94 -24.21 8.35
C ALA A 670 0.33 -24.07 9.19
N VAL A 671 1.36 -23.40 8.66
CA VAL A 671 2.62 -23.15 9.38
C VAL A 671 2.41 -22.21 10.58
N MET A 672 1.70 -21.10 10.40
CA MET A 672 1.44 -20.16 11.49
C MET A 672 0.61 -20.80 12.62
N LEU A 673 -0.29 -21.73 12.30
CA LEU A 673 -1.00 -22.51 13.31
C LEU A 673 -0.06 -23.48 14.06
N ALA A 674 0.87 -24.14 13.35
CA ALA A 674 1.85 -24.99 14.00
C ALA A 674 2.70 -24.18 15.00
N LEU A 675 3.18 -23.00 14.60
CA LEU A 675 3.94 -22.10 15.47
C LEU A 675 3.12 -21.61 16.66
N LEU A 676 1.86 -21.20 16.43
CA LEU A 676 0.93 -20.83 17.51
C LEU A 676 0.72 -21.98 18.50
N THR A 677 0.57 -23.20 17.99
CA THR A 677 0.36 -24.40 18.82
C THR A 677 1.60 -24.72 19.64
N PHE A 678 2.79 -24.65 19.04
CA PHE A 678 4.06 -24.76 19.74
C PHE A 678 4.15 -23.75 20.89
N ASP A 679 3.80 -22.49 20.64
CA ASP A 679 3.96 -21.39 21.60
C ASP A 679 3.19 -21.55 22.92
N PHE A 680 2.00 -22.15 22.88
CA PHE A 680 1.22 -22.38 24.11
C PHE A 680 1.33 -23.82 24.66
N ARG A 681 1.98 -24.74 23.93
CA ARG A 681 2.17 -26.15 24.38
C ARG A 681 3.56 -26.39 24.95
N ASP A 682 4.59 -25.76 24.39
CA ASP A 682 5.98 -25.93 24.79
C ASP A 682 6.36 -24.87 25.84
N LYS A 683 6.93 -25.32 26.96
CA LYS A 683 7.30 -24.42 28.07
C LYS A 683 8.54 -23.59 27.76
N ASP A 684 9.39 -24.06 26.84
CA ASP A 684 10.63 -23.41 26.44
C ASP A 684 10.40 -22.42 25.28
N SER A 685 9.17 -22.30 24.76
CA SER A 685 8.87 -21.29 23.76
C SER A 685 9.16 -19.88 24.29
N ALA A 686 9.72 -19.03 23.42
CA ALA A 686 9.89 -17.61 23.71
C ALA A 686 8.55 -16.88 24.00
N ALA A 687 7.44 -17.41 23.49
CA ALA A 687 6.10 -16.92 23.79
C ALA A 687 5.70 -17.08 25.25
N ASN A 688 6.26 -18.09 25.94
CA ASN A 688 6.00 -18.35 27.34
C ASN A 688 6.75 -17.31 28.21
N PRO A 689 6.06 -16.58 29.11
CA PRO A 689 6.69 -15.55 29.94
C PRO A 689 7.76 -16.09 30.89
N SER A 690 7.74 -17.39 31.22
CA SER A 690 8.76 -18.03 32.05
C SER A 690 10.12 -18.18 31.34
N THR A 691 10.14 -18.21 30.01
CA THR A 691 11.37 -18.19 29.22
C THR A 691 12.02 -16.82 29.34
N LYS A 692 13.26 -16.73 29.81
CA LYS A 692 13.95 -15.44 29.94
C LYS A 692 14.42 -14.96 28.56
N LEU A 693 14.13 -13.70 28.24
CA LEU A 693 14.66 -13.01 27.06
C LEU A 693 15.64 -11.93 27.52
N SER A 694 16.72 -11.72 26.77
CA SER A 694 17.66 -10.63 27.07
C SER A 694 17.00 -9.26 26.90
N ASN A 695 16.16 -9.13 25.88
CA ASN A 695 15.34 -7.94 25.63
C ASN A 695 13.91 -8.35 25.23
N PRO A 696 12.85 -7.65 25.66
CA PRO A 696 11.48 -7.98 25.27
C PRO A 696 11.23 -8.03 23.76
N ASN A 697 12.01 -7.29 22.95
CA ASN A 697 11.88 -7.32 21.49
C ASN A 697 12.41 -8.60 20.84
N GLU A 698 13.17 -9.43 21.56
CA GLU A 698 13.56 -10.74 21.05
C GLU A 698 12.36 -11.68 20.89
N LEU A 699 11.21 -11.37 21.47
CA LEU A 699 9.98 -12.11 21.24
C LEU A 699 9.68 -12.28 19.74
N PHE A 700 9.99 -11.27 18.92
CA PHE A 700 9.75 -11.27 17.47
C PHE A 700 10.88 -11.93 16.66
N LYS A 701 12.00 -12.28 17.31
CA LYS A 701 13.17 -12.95 16.70
C LYS A 701 12.93 -14.45 16.51
N TYR A 702 12.20 -15.07 17.44
CA TYR A 702 11.93 -16.51 17.46
C TYR A 702 10.68 -16.85 16.65
N GLY A 703 10.60 -18.08 16.11
CA GLY A 703 9.43 -18.55 15.35
C GLY A 703 9.18 -17.78 14.05
N SER A 704 10.23 -17.16 13.48
CA SER A 704 10.11 -16.28 12.31
C SER A 704 10.01 -17.06 10.99
N PHE A 705 8.80 -17.14 10.44
CA PHE A 705 8.49 -17.67 9.11
C PHE A 705 8.50 -16.53 8.07
N ASN A 706 9.59 -15.78 8.01
CA ASN A 706 9.65 -14.48 7.32
C ASN A 706 9.78 -14.53 5.78
N GLY A 707 9.91 -15.72 5.20
CA GLY A 707 10.03 -15.90 3.75
C GLY A 707 11.38 -15.48 3.17
N GLY A 708 12.44 -15.49 3.98
CA GLY A 708 13.82 -15.18 3.58
C GLY A 708 14.18 -13.69 3.58
N CYS A 709 13.26 -12.81 3.99
CA CYS A 709 13.49 -11.37 3.95
C CYS A 709 14.62 -10.91 4.89
N TRP A 710 14.91 -11.66 5.95
CA TRP A 710 16.00 -11.34 6.89
C TRP A 710 17.38 -11.69 6.37
N ARG A 711 17.46 -12.74 5.54
CA ARG A 711 18.70 -13.28 4.97
C ARG A 711 18.99 -12.76 3.57
N CYS A 712 18.04 -12.05 2.96
CA CYS A 712 18.19 -11.40 1.66
C CYS A 712 19.23 -10.26 1.72
N ALA A 713 20.00 -10.09 0.64
CA ALA A 713 21.01 -9.06 0.50
C ALA A 713 20.47 -7.62 0.62
N TYR A 714 19.22 -7.40 0.20
CA TYR A 714 18.64 -6.06 0.06
C TYR A 714 17.39 -5.87 0.91
N THR A 715 17.14 -4.63 1.35
CA THR A 715 15.95 -4.31 2.13
C THR A 715 14.68 -4.50 1.28
N VAL A 716 13.59 -4.94 1.91
CA VAL A 716 12.29 -5.16 1.25
C VAL A 716 11.80 -3.90 0.51
N SER A 717 12.04 -2.73 1.09
CA SER A 717 11.67 -1.43 0.51
C SER A 717 12.45 -1.03 -0.73
N SER A 718 13.54 -1.73 -1.08
CA SER A 718 14.43 -1.37 -2.18
C SER A 718 14.38 -2.35 -3.35
N ILE A 719 13.67 -3.48 -3.20
CA ILE A 719 13.52 -4.52 -4.23
C ILE A 719 12.18 -4.48 -4.96
N GLY A 720 11.16 -3.77 -4.43
CA GLY A 720 9.79 -3.84 -4.95
C GLY A 720 9.67 -3.43 -6.42
N GLU A 721 10.11 -2.22 -6.76
CA GLU A 721 10.09 -1.69 -8.12
C GLU A 721 10.99 -2.51 -9.05
N VAL A 722 12.18 -2.89 -8.58
CA VAL A 722 13.11 -3.74 -9.35
C VAL A 722 12.48 -5.10 -9.65
N SER A 723 11.71 -5.67 -8.72
CA SER A 723 10.99 -6.94 -8.92
C SER A 723 9.93 -6.82 -10.02
N VAL A 724 9.21 -5.68 -10.07
CA VAL A 724 8.26 -5.39 -11.17
C VAL A 724 9.00 -5.33 -12.50
N PHE A 725 10.15 -4.65 -12.57
CA PHE A 725 10.96 -4.60 -13.79
C PHE A 725 11.48 -5.97 -14.21
N ILE A 726 11.92 -6.82 -13.27
CA ILE A 726 12.35 -8.19 -13.57
C ILE A 726 11.19 -9.01 -14.15
N CYS A 727 9.99 -8.89 -13.59
CA CYS A 727 8.79 -9.54 -14.11
C CYS A 727 8.45 -9.04 -15.53
N LEU A 728 8.44 -7.72 -15.73
CA LEU A 728 8.20 -7.12 -17.05
C LEU A 728 9.25 -7.53 -18.08
N ALA A 729 10.52 -7.58 -17.70
CA ALA A 729 11.61 -8.00 -18.58
C ALA A 729 11.45 -9.47 -19.00
N LYS A 730 11.02 -10.35 -18.09
CA LYS A 730 10.69 -11.75 -18.43
C LYS A 730 9.54 -11.83 -19.43
N TRP A 731 8.51 -11.01 -19.27
CA TRP A 731 7.35 -10.98 -20.18
C TRP A 731 7.68 -10.30 -21.52
N SER A 732 8.56 -9.31 -21.53
CA SER A 732 8.91 -8.53 -22.73
C SER A 732 10.07 -9.13 -23.54
N ALA A 733 10.89 -9.99 -22.94
CA ALA A 733 11.99 -10.70 -23.59
C ALA A 733 11.64 -11.29 -24.98
N PRO A 734 10.51 -12.00 -25.17
CA PRO A 734 10.15 -12.51 -26.50
C PRO A 734 9.83 -11.39 -27.52
N TYR A 735 9.33 -10.24 -27.08
CA TYR A 735 8.94 -9.13 -27.97
C TYR A 735 10.10 -8.20 -28.32
N VAL A 736 11.03 -7.96 -27.38
CA VAL A 736 12.22 -7.13 -27.61
C VAL A 736 13.12 -7.77 -28.66
N GLY A 737 13.26 -9.10 -28.66
CA GLY A 737 13.99 -9.83 -29.71
C GLY A 737 13.37 -9.62 -31.09
N ILE A 738 12.04 -9.67 -31.19
CA ILE A 738 11.30 -9.48 -32.45
C ILE A 738 11.42 -8.03 -32.94
N ILE A 739 11.23 -7.05 -32.06
CA ILE A 739 11.30 -5.62 -32.39
C ILE A 739 12.74 -5.20 -32.73
N GLY A 740 13.73 -5.70 -31.99
CA GLY A 740 15.14 -5.46 -32.27
C GLY A 740 15.57 -6.02 -33.62
N ALA A 741 15.13 -7.22 -33.96
CA ALA A 741 15.37 -7.81 -35.27
C ALA A 741 14.68 -7.02 -36.40
N ALA A 742 13.43 -6.58 -36.20
CA ALA A 742 12.70 -5.77 -37.16
C ALA A 742 13.31 -4.37 -37.35
N GLY A 743 13.74 -3.73 -36.26
CA GLY A 743 14.41 -2.42 -36.28
C GLY A 743 15.79 -2.48 -36.92
N ALA A 744 16.57 -3.53 -36.64
CA ALA A 744 17.85 -3.77 -37.30
C ALA A 744 17.66 -4.03 -38.80
N ALA A 745 16.65 -4.83 -39.19
CA ALA A 745 16.33 -5.06 -40.60
C ALA A 745 15.86 -3.77 -41.30
N PHE A 746 15.06 -2.93 -40.64
CA PHE A 746 14.62 -1.65 -41.18
C PHE A 746 15.77 -0.65 -41.32
N ALA A 747 16.62 -0.51 -40.30
CA ALA A 747 17.79 0.36 -40.34
C ALA A 747 18.78 -0.09 -41.41
N ALA A 748 19.02 -1.40 -41.52
CA ALA A 748 19.93 -1.93 -42.52
C ALA A 748 19.40 -1.72 -43.95
N LYS A 749 18.08 -1.82 -44.17
CA LYS A 749 17.43 -1.46 -45.44
C LYS A 749 17.47 0.05 -45.72
N HIS A 750 17.31 0.89 -44.70
CA HIS A 750 17.26 2.35 -44.84
C HIS A 750 18.63 2.98 -45.08
N PHE A 751 19.70 2.37 -44.56
CA PHE A 751 21.09 2.82 -44.75
C PHE A 751 21.86 2.01 -45.81
N GLY A 752 21.17 1.21 -46.63
CA GLY A 752 21.77 0.50 -47.77
C GLY A 752 22.77 -0.60 -47.39
N MET A 753 22.65 -1.16 -46.18
CA MET A 753 23.49 -2.26 -45.71
C MET A 753 22.91 -3.65 -46.07
N ILE A 754 21.66 -3.71 -46.55
CA ILE A 754 21.00 -4.87 -47.17
C ILE A 754 19.95 -4.44 -48.19
#